data_AF-A0A6S7H838-F1
#
_entry.id   AF-A0A6S7H838-F1
#
_cell.length_a   1.000
_cell.length_b   1.000
_cell.length_c   1.000
_cell.angle_alpha   90.00
_cell.angle_beta   90.00
_cell.angle_gamma   90.00
#
_symmetry.space_group_name_H-M   'P 1'
#
loop_
_entity.id
_entity.type
_entity.pdbx_description
1 polymer ?
#
loop_
_entity_poly.entity_id
_entity_poly.type
_entity_poly.pdbx_seq_one_letter_code
_entity_poly.pdbx_strand_id
1 'polypeptide(L)'
;MAEQTIAVGVQTNNSVVLEICPTKLSSNSVVLEICPTKLSSKWEKTYQRKTWEKIINAIDGLYNSGGGILILRYNRSPPRGHVRKCMRMLEQKIQDLVGPITLTFDIHTVEITPSSSQAHGEIKISVTTSTKTEHIITLSYHCCLPSSQQVMEILSSENVEKLRAFLLGNIRPQVTPIEAASHHSDFKKGKCVSFSESKTTQFKMLKAEPTKKTTFADRLVGKGNKFSHYVSAFANYAGGNIYVGVADDGTVKGEVINEREKKKIKDKIRTAIEKMLWPKKSEPTDGNEDKRWDVHFEPVIDIETDKVVPSLYVVVVFIAQCRGGVFTEVPECYEIVDNQVKKIDFASWKKRIDPRLTKEGARCANAPSDLVYEELTSLLNNNCDGDELHAASKTAQENYKVSDVKLTCLSKYVSFHLRKGKYVQAEEHLNVYTTTLPSSTNQTRFKVMEQYLYSIMERCKGNYQESHKIAKKSLDDLEKLSFCIISAAFYVQIATLENILAMKTKDRTDQLSLISKAEKSYDTASSHLNQIHKSTTKAEYQQKVYINKALLSLGCSLSGDMLPDSDTLINIEKAKEYLLETQKIVLKGNPLSKFRNIQNLFAQACLSYRLGNDDPSRQADQLRHAVNYSREAESLAKMCEFVEMRTYAETFIKFFESKKVK
;
A
#
# COMPACT_ATOMS: atom_id res chain seq x y z
N MET A 1 -1.70 -43.32 -17.42
CA MET A 1 -1.25 -44.08 -18.61
C MET A 1 -0.03 -43.37 -19.13
N ALA A 2 1.13 -44.00 -19.00
CA ALA A 2 2.42 -43.46 -19.38
C ALA A 2 2.76 -43.95 -20.79
N GLU A 3 3.06 -43.05 -21.72
CA GLU A 3 3.61 -43.40 -23.02
C GLU A 3 5.10 -43.05 -23.07
N GLN A 4 5.89 -44.07 -23.41
CA GLN A 4 7.35 -44.07 -23.49
C GLN A 4 7.84 -43.42 -24.79
N THR A 5 8.88 -42.60 -24.68
CA THR A 5 9.67 -42.07 -25.81
C THR A 5 10.69 -43.13 -26.25
N ILE A 6 10.67 -43.51 -27.53
CA ILE A 6 11.73 -44.31 -28.17
C ILE A 6 12.54 -43.37 -29.08
N ALA A 7 13.84 -43.28 -28.85
CA ALA A 7 14.78 -42.67 -29.77
C ALA A 7 15.31 -43.75 -30.74
N VAL A 8 15.11 -43.57 -32.04
CA VAL A 8 15.79 -44.36 -33.08
C VAL A 8 16.69 -43.40 -33.86
N GLY A 9 18.00 -43.59 -33.72
CA GLY A 9 18.99 -42.89 -34.55
C GLY A 9 19.20 -43.66 -35.85
N VAL A 10 19.05 -43.00 -37.00
CA VAL A 10 19.59 -43.44 -38.28
C VAL A 10 20.50 -42.33 -38.80
N GLN A 11 21.73 -42.71 -39.11
CA GLN A 11 22.79 -41.81 -39.55
C GLN A 11 23.05 -42.07 -41.05
N THR A 12 22.71 -41.13 -41.93
CA THR A 12 23.28 -41.07 -43.29
C THR A 12 23.46 -39.63 -43.78
N ASN A 13 24.72 -39.31 -44.09
CA ASN A 13 25.33 -38.32 -44.99
C ASN A 13 24.58 -37.02 -45.40
N ASN A 14 25.22 -35.90 -45.04
CA ASN A 14 25.22 -34.59 -45.73
C ASN A 14 23.87 -33.90 -45.98
N SER A 15 23.18 -33.53 -44.90
CA SER A 15 22.62 -32.19 -44.69
C SER A 15 22.07 -32.12 -43.26
N VAL A 16 22.54 -31.18 -42.44
CA VAL A 16 21.91 -30.91 -41.15
C VAL A 16 20.68 -30.06 -41.44
N VAL A 17 19.57 -30.70 -41.76
CA VAL A 17 18.25 -30.10 -41.57
C VAL A 17 17.94 -30.26 -40.09
N LEU A 18 18.10 -29.18 -39.32
CA LEU A 18 17.56 -29.10 -37.96
C LEU A 18 16.04 -29.14 -38.07
N GLU A 19 15.48 -30.35 -38.03
CA GLU A 19 14.04 -30.55 -37.84
C GLU A 19 13.72 -30.17 -36.40
N ILE A 20 13.36 -28.89 -36.20
CA ILE A 20 12.81 -28.41 -34.94
C ILE A 20 11.49 -29.15 -34.73
N CYS A 21 11.47 -30.06 -33.75
CA CYS A 21 10.24 -30.70 -33.29
C CYS A 21 9.18 -29.62 -33.02
N PRO A 22 8.01 -29.65 -33.70
CA PRO A 22 6.97 -28.67 -33.49
C PRO A 22 6.34 -28.95 -32.12
N THR A 23 6.81 -28.25 -31.10
CA THR A 23 5.92 -27.87 -30.00
C THR A 23 4.70 -27.23 -30.67
N LYS A 24 3.48 -27.72 -30.36
CA LYS A 24 2.21 -27.29 -30.98
C LYS A 24 2.19 -25.77 -31.18
N LEU A 25 2.55 -25.31 -32.38
CA LEU A 25 2.43 -23.92 -32.75
C LEU A 25 0.94 -23.59 -32.72
N SER A 26 0.58 -22.52 -32.00
CA SER A 26 -0.78 -21.99 -32.05
C SER A 26 -1.14 -21.71 -33.52
N SER A 27 -2.41 -21.85 -33.89
CA SER A 27 -2.89 -21.60 -35.25
C SER A 27 -2.87 -20.12 -35.67
N ASN A 28 -2.33 -19.23 -34.82
CA ASN A 28 -2.33 -17.79 -35.07
C ASN A 28 -1.31 -17.43 -36.16
N SER A 29 -1.79 -16.78 -37.22
CA SER A 29 -0.95 -16.27 -38.29
C SER A 29 -1.38 -14.87 -38.68
N VAL A 30 -0.42 -13.95 -38.71
CA VAL A 30 -0.63 -12.55 -39.11
C VAL A 30 0.21 -12.26 -40.34
N VAL A 31 -0.39 -11.69 -41.38
CA VAL A 31 0.31 -11.33 -42.62
C VAL A 31 0.29 -9.81 -42.78
N LEU A 32 1.46 -9.21 -42.95
CA LEU A 32 1.62 -7.77 -43.21
C LEU A 32 2.38 -7.54 -44.51
N GLU A 33 1.85 -6.65 -45.34
CA GLU A 33 2.54 -6.19 -46.56
C GLU A 33 3.51 -5.06 -46.23
N ILE A 34 4.78 -5.19 -46.64
CA ILE A 34 5.86 -4.23 -46.40
C ILE A 34 6.65 -3.90 -47.66
N CYS A 35 7.34 -2.76 -47.62
CA CYS A 35 8.31 -2.32 -48.63
C CYS A 35 9.69 -2.14 -47.96
N PRO A 36 10.61 -3.12 -48.08
CA PRO A 36 11.90 -3.10 -47.37
C PRO A 36 12.77 -1.88 -47.70
N THR A 37 12.72 -1.36 -48.93
CA THR A 37 13.46 -0.15 -49.33
C THR A 37 12.96 1.09 -48.60
N LYS A 38 11.64 1.27 -48.47
CA LYS A 38 11.05 2.36 -47.68
C LYS A 38 11.29 2.16 -46.18
N LEU A 39 11.17 0.93 -45.69
CA LEU A 39 11.35 0.62 -44.27
C LEU A 39 12.78 0.86 -43.78
N SER A 40 13.78 0.82 -44.67
CA SER A 40 15.19 1.04 -44.34
C SER A 40 15.75 2.39 -44.83
N SER A 41 14.93 3.23 -45.47
CA SER A 41 15.29 4.55 -46.00
C SER A 41 15.47 5.61 -44.91
N LYS A 42 16.35 6.60 -45.08
CA LYS A 42 16.44 7.74 -44.14
C LYS A 42 15.32 8.78 -44.34
N TRP A 43 14.67 8.74 -45.49
CA TRP A 43 13.75 9.79 -45.96
C TRP A 43 12.27 9.45 -45.72
N GLU A 44 11.95 8.17 -45.51
CA GLU A 44 10.57 7.66 -45.40
C GLU A 44 10.11 7.49 -43.95
N LYS A 45 10.40 8.48 -43.09
CA LYS A 45 10.17 8.40 -41.63
C LYS A 45 8.72 8.09 -41.24
N THR A 46 7.75 8.65 -41.97
CA THR A 46 6.32 8.44 -41.70
C THR A 46 5.89 7.01 -42.01
N TYR A 47 6.33 6.46 -43.14
CA TYR A 47 6.08 5.07 -43.52
C TYR A 47 6.71 4.13 -42.49
N GLN A 48 7.99 4.35 -42.16
CA GLN A 48 8.71 3.55 -41.16
C GLN A 48 7.98 3.48 -39.83
N ARG A 49 7.60 4.63 -39.27
CA ARG A 49 6.91 4.69 -37.98
C ARG A 49 5.63 3.85 -38.00
N LYS A 50 4.76 4.06 -38.99
CA LYS A 50 3.48 3.35 -39.11
C LYS A 50 3.66 1.84 -39.34
N THR A 51 4.63 1.45 -40.14
CA THR A 51 4.88 0.03 -40.43
C THR A 51 5.51 -0.68 -39.24
N TRP A 52 6.47 -0.06 -38.55
CA TRP A 52 7.07 -0.64 -37.34
C TRP A 52 6.06 -0.78 -36.21
N GLU A 53 5.18 0.21 -36.01
CA GLU A 53 4.07 0.13 -35.06
C GLU A 53 3.20 -1.10 -35.32
N LYS A 54 2.78 -1.33 -36.58
CA LYS A 54 1.99 -2.54 -36.94
C LYS A 54 2.74 -3.85 -36.68
N ILE A 55 4.04 -3.90 -37.01
CA ILE A 55 4.87 -5.10 -36.81
C ILE A 55 4.98 -5.40 -35.31
N ILE A 56 5.27 -4.40 -34.49
CA ILE A 56 5.46 -4.57 -33.05
C ILE A 56 4.14 -4.92 -32.35
N ASN A 57 3.02 -4.31 -32.76
CA ASN A 57 1.69 -4.66 -32.24
C ASN A 57 1.32 -6.11 -32.58
N ALA A 58 1.71 -6.60 -33.77
CA ALA A 58 1.48 -7.98 -34.16
C ALA A 58 2.34 -8.95 -33.33
N ILE A 59 3.59 -8.60 -33.04
CA ILE A 59 4.48 -9.43 -32.20
C ILE A 59 3.97 -9.49 -30.76
N ASP A 60 3.59 -8.35 -30.17
CA ASP A 60 2.96 -8.30 -28.85
C ASP A 60 1.67 -9.12 -28.81
N GLY A 61 0.83 -8.97 -29.83
CA GLY A 61 -0.40 -9.75 -29.98
C GLY A 61 -0.15 -11.27 -30.02
N LEU A 62 0.85 -11.71 -30.80
CA LEU A 62 1.21 -13.13 -30.90
C LEU A 62 1.70 -13.66 -29.55
N TYR A 63 2.54 -12.91 -28.84
CA TYR A 63 2.98 -13.27 -27.50
C TYR A 63 1.82 -13.48 -26.53
N ASN A 64 0.91 -12.50 -26.48
CA ASN A 64 -0.22 -12.50 -25.55
C ASN A 64 -1.33 -13.50 -25.94
N SER A 65 -1.20 -14.18 -27.08
CA SER A 65 -2.13 -15.20 -27.58
C SER A 65 -1.50 -16.60 -27.70
N GLY A 66 -0.37 -16.86 -27.02
CA GLY A 66 0.26 -18.18 -26.95
C GLY A 66 1.19 -18.51 -28.14
N GLY A 67 1.74 -17.48 -28.78
CA GLY A 67 2.65 -17.60 -29.92
C GLY A 67 1.94 -17.64 -31.27
N GLY A 68 2.71 -17.89 -32.33
CA GLY A 68 2.25 -18.01 -33.71
C GLY A 68 3.28 -17.46 -34.70
N ILE A 69 2.84 -17.12 -35.92
CA ILE A 69 3.74 -16.67 -36.99
C ILE A 69 3.31 -15.30 -37.54
N LEU A 70 4.25 -14.36 -37.58
CA LEU A 70 4.13 -13.13 -38.35
C LEU A 70 4.85 -13.27 -39.69
N ILE A 71 4.14 -13.03 -40.78
CA ILE A 71 4.66 -13.07 -42.15
C ILE A 71 4.71 -11.65 -42.69
N LEU A 72 5.91 -11.15 -42.96
CA LEU A 72 6.11 -9.87 -43.63
C LEU A 72 6.32 -10.14 -45.12
N ARG A 73 5.28 -9.89 -45.93
CA ARG A 73 5.34 -10.09 -47.39
C ARG A 73 5.79 -8.81 -48.08
N TYR A 74 6.61 -8.95 -49.11
CA TYR A 74 7.03 -7.82 -49.94
C TYR A 74 7.02 -8.15 -51.43
N ASN A 75 6.59 -7.17 -52.20
CA ASN A 75 6.52 -7.24 -53.66
C ASN A 75 7.84 -6.77 -54.28
N ARG A 76 8.35 -7.53 -55.25
CA ARG A 76 9.62 -7.31 -55.99
C ARG A 76 10.86 -7.62 -55.16
N SER A 77 11.88 -8.22 -55.79
CA SER A 77 13.20 -8.50 -55.20
C SER A 77 13.91 -7.21 -54.78
N PRO A 78 13.87 -6.80 -53.49
CA PRO A 78 14.61 -5.64 -53.04
C PRO A 78 16.10 -5.98 -53.09
N PRO A 79 17.01 -5.00 -53.23
CA PRO A 79 18.42 -5.28 -53.05
C PRO A 79 18.65 -5.91 -51.68
N ARG A 80 19.37 -7.05 -51.62
CA ARG A 80 19.56 -7.88 -50.40
C ARG A 80 19.97 -7.06 -49.16
N GLY A 81 20.73 -5.97 -49.35
CA GLY A 81 21.14 -5.08 -48.26
C GLY A 81 19.98 -4.42 -47.51
N HIS A 82 18.86 -4.13 -48.17
CA HIS A 82 17.69 -3.53 -47.52
C HIS A 82 16.93 -4.54 -46.64
N VAL A 83 16.82 -5.81 -47.09
CA VAL A 83 16.17 -6.87 -46.32
C VAL A 83 16.96 -7.16 -45.04
N ARG A 84 18.27 -7.37 -45.14
CA ARG A 84 19.16 -7.56 -43.96
C ARG A 84 19.09 -6.39 -42.99
N LYS A 85 19.05 -5.16 -43.49
CA LYS A 85 18.92 -3.97 -42.65
C LYS A 85 17.57 -3.93 -41.92
N CYS A 86 16.48 -4.35 -42.58
CA CYS A 86 15.18 -4.48 -41.93
C CYS A 86 15.19 -5.54 -40.83
N MET A 87 15.80 -6.71 -41.07
CA MET A 87 15.95 -7.75 -40.05
C MET A 87 16.70 -7.26 -38.82
N ARG A 88 17.85 -6.58 -39.00
CA ARG A 88 18.60 -6.02 -37.86
C ARG A 88 17.79 -4.99 -37.08
N MET A 89 17.01 -4.14 -37.77
CA MET A 89 16.14 -3.16 -37.12
C MET A 89 14.97 -3.83 -36.38
N LEU A 90 14.44 -4.91 -36.94
CA LEU A 90 13.41 -5.74 -36.32
C LEU A 90 13.93 -6.37 -35.02
N GLU A 91 15.07 -7.06 -35.08
CA GLU A 91 15.72 -7.66 -33.91
C GLU A 91 15.95 -6.63 -32.80
N GLN A 92 16.48 -5.45 -33.14
CA GLN A 92 16.68 -4.38 -32.16
C GLN A 92 15.35 -3.92 -31.54
N LYS A 93 14.30 -3.72 -32.35
CA LYS A 93 12.99 -3.27 -31.85
C LYS A 93 12.31 -4.30 -30.96
N ILE A 94 12.47 -5.58 -31.29
CA ILE A 94 12.00 -6.68 -30.47
C ILE A 94 12.81 -6.77 -29.18
N GLN A 95 14.14 -6.64 -29.24
CA GLN A 95 15.00 -6.62 -28.07
C GLN A 95 14.61 -5.48 -27.12
N ASP A 96 14.30 -4.29 -27.65
CA ASP A 96 13.83 -3.15 -26.85
C ASP A 96 12.52 -3.51 -26.10
N LEU A 97 11.66 -4.34 -26.72
CA LEU A 97 10.37 -4.74 -26.16
C LEU A 97 10.50 -5.81 -25.07
N VAL A 98 11.11 -6.95 -25.40
CA VAL A 98 11.11 -8.16 -24.56
C VAL A 98 12.46 -8.47 -23.91
N GLY A 99 13.51 -7.74 -24.27
CA GLY A 99 14.87 -7.99 -23.81
C GLY A 99 15.62 -9.08 -24.62
N PRO A 100 16.94 -9.18 -24.44
CA PRO A 100 17.80 -10.06 -25.24
C PRO A 100 17.56 -11.56 -24.98
N ILE A 101 17.17 -11.92 -23.76
CA ILE A 101 16.91 -13.32 -23.39
C ILE A 101 15.69 -13.84 -24.17
N THR A 102 14.56 -13.16 -24.07
CA THR A 102 13.33 -13.54 -24.77
C THR A 102 13.50 -13.49 -26.29
N LEU A 103 14.18 -12.48 -26.84
CA LEU A 103 14.52 -12.47 -28.27
C LEU A 103 15.27 -13.74 -28.71
N THR A 104 16.20 -14.23 -27.90
CA THR A 104 17.06 -15.37 -28.27
C THR A 104 16.33 -16.71 -28.21
N PHE A 105 15.47 -16.90 -27.21
CA PHE A 105 14.85 -18.21 -26.92
C PHE A 105 13.43 -18.36 -27.44
N ASP A 106 12.68 -17.26 -27.56
CA ASP A 106 11.24 -17.27 -27.86
C ASP A 106 10.91 -16.70 -29.25
N ILE A 107 11.91 -16.21 -30.00
CA ILE A 107 11.69 -15.59 -31.31
C ILE A 107 12.68 -16.15 -32.31
N HIS A 108 12.15 -16.66 -33.42
CA HIS A 108 12.94 -17.13 -34.54
C HIS A 108 12.55 -16.37 -35.80
N THR A 109 13.52 -15.62 -36.34
CA THR A 109 13.34 -14.88 -37.59
C THR A 109 14.04 -15.62 -38.73
N VAL A 110 13.29 -15.96 -39.78
CA VAL A 110 13.80 -16.65 -40.96
C VAL A 110 13.41 -15.85 -42.20
N GLU A 111 14.41 -15.48 -43.01
CA GLU A 111 14.18 -14.97 -44.36
C GLU A 111 13.89 -16.13 -45.30
N ILE A 112 12.77 -16.09 -46.01
CA ILE A 112 12.44 -17.05 -47.07
C ILE A 112 12.47 -16.30 -48.40
N THR A 113 13.56 -16.47 -49.13
CA THR A 113 13.68 -15.98 -50.50
C THR A 113 12.91 -16.91 -51.44
N PRO A 114 12.10 -16.41 -52.37
CA PRO A 114 11.25 -17.25 -53.21
C PRO A 114 12.08 -18.18 -54.11
N SER A 115 11.57 -19.39 -54.32
CA SER A 115 11.94 -20.22 -55.47
C SER A 115 11.50 -19.51 -56.75
N SER A 116 12.08 -19.88 -57.90
CA SER A 116 11.85 -19.26 -59.21
C SER A 116 10.38 -19.17 -59.68
N SER A 117 9.42 -19.71 -58.93
CA SER A 117 7.98 -19.72 -59.22
C SER A 117 7.09 -18.81 -58.34
N GLN A 118 7.61 -18.13 -57.31
CA GLN A 118 6.81 -17.22 -56.46
C GLN A 118 7.11 -15.73 -56.72
N ALA A 119 6.05 -14.91 -56.82
CA ALA A 119 6.13 -13.47 -57.15
C ALA A 119 6.52 -12.54 -55.97
N HIS A 120 6.64 -13.09 -54.76
CA HIS A 120 6.82 -12.33 -53.51
C HIS A 120 7.89 -12.96 -52.63
N GLY A 121 8.62 -12.14 -51.86
CA GLY A 121 9.49 -12.62 -50.79
C GLY A 121 8.84 -12.47 -49.42
N GLU A 122 9.29 -13.28 -48.46
CA GLU A 122 8.72 -13.33 -47.12
C GLU A 122 9.81 -13.31 -46.03
N ILE A 123 9.56 -12.54 -44.97
CA ILE A 123 10.26 -12.68 -43.69
C ILE A 123 9.27 -13.34 -42.73
N LYS A 124 9.59 -14.53 -42.23
CA LYS A 124 8.77 -15.23 -41.24
C LYS A 124 9.37 -15.05 -39.86
N ILE A 125 8.53 -14.64 -38.92
CA ILE A 125 8.90 -14.44 -37.52
C ILE A 125 8.03 -15.39 -36.73
N SER A 126 8.62 -16.47 -36.23
CA SER A 126 7.97 -17.41 -35.34
C SER A 126 8.12 -16.89 -33.91
N VAL A 127 7.01 -16.69 -33.24
CA VAL A 127 6.94 -16.31 -31.82
C VAL A 127 6.50 -17.55 -31.07
N THR A 128 7.38 -18.10 -30.25
CA THR A 128 7.10 -19.24 -29.37
C THR A 128 6.99 -18.75 -27.93
N THR A 129 6.03 -19.28 -27.19
CA THR A 129 5.98 -19.09 -25.74
C THR A 129 6.44 -20.40 -25.12
N SER A 130 7.77 -20.61 -25.11
CA SER A 130 8.40 -21.87 -24.68
C SER A 130 8.15 -22.19 -23.21
N THR A 131 7.85 -21.17 -22.42
CA THR A 131 7.37 -21.26 -21.05
C THR A 131 5.90 -20.86 -21.04
N LYS A 132 5.09 -21.49 -20.19
CA LYS A 132 3.80 -20.91 -19.76
C LYS A 132 4.13 -19.60 -19.02
N THR A 133 4.52 -18.56 -19.74
CA THR A 133 4.66 -17.24 -19.15
C THR A 133 3.25 -16.85 -18.74
N GLU A 134 2.97 -16.89 -17.44
CA GLU A 134 1.73 -16.40 -16.84
C GLU A 134 1.63 -14.86 -16.92
N HIS A 135 2.32 -14.26 -17.88
CA HIS A 135 2.69 -12.86 -17.89
C HIS A 135 2.41 -12.26 -19.26
N ILE A 136 1.58 -11.23 -19.25
CA ILE A 136 1.25 -10.41 -20.40
C ILE A 136 2.43 -9.47 -20.71
N ILE A 137 2.79 -9.35 -21.99
CA ILE A 137 3.72 -8.32 -22.48
C ILE A 137 2.92 -7.05 -22.77
N THR A 138 3.47 -5.90 -22.43
CA THR A 138 2.81 -4.60 -22.60
C THR A 138 3.82 -3.64 -23.21
N LEU A 139 3.51 -3.08 -24.38
CA LEU A 139 4.39 -2.16 -25.12
C LEU A 139 4.65 -0.88 -24.34
N SER A 140 3.61 -0.35 -23.70
CA SER A 140 3.69 0.83 -22.85
C SER A 140 2.66 0.72 -21.75
N TYR A 141 3.13 0.84 -20.51
CA TYR A 141 2.22 0.83 -19.37
C TYR A 141 1.46 2.15 -19.24
N HIS A 142 1.94 3.26 -19.82
CA HIS A 142 1.41 4.61 -19.58
C HIS A 142 1.32 4.98 -18.09
N CYS A 143 2.17 4.34 -17.28
CA CYS A 143 2.26 4.47 -15.85
C CYS A 143 3.63 5.04 -15.51
N CYS A 144 3.68 6.10 -14.72
CA CYS A 144 4.92 6.79 -14.42
C CYS A 144 5.33 6.64 -12.94
N LEU A 145 6.63 6.78 -12.68
CA LEU A 145 7.24 6.87 -11.37
C LEU A 145 8.27 8.01 -11.34
N PRO A 146 8.46 8.67 -10.18
CA PRO A 146 9.43 9.75 -10.07
C PRO A 146 10.82 9.19 -9.77
N SER A 147 11.82 9.77 -10.41
CA SER A 147 13.21 9.75 -9.96
C SER A 147 13.53 11.04 -9.19
N SER A 148 14.76 11.21 -8.72
CA SER A 148 15.15 12.42 -8.00
C SER A 148 15.13 13.70 -8.86
N GLN A 149 15.21 13.56 -10.20
CA GLN A 149 15.38 14.69 -11.12
C GLN A 149 14.39 14.67 -12.30
N GLN A 150 13.69 13.56 -12.52
CA GLN A 150 12.77 13.44 -13.65
C GLN A 150 11.66 12.44 -13.36
N VAL A 151 10.66 12.43 -14.24
CA VAL A 151 9.63 11.41 -14.26
C VAL A 151 9.94 10.38 -15.34
N MET A 152 9.82 9.11 -14.99
CA MET A 152 10.10 7.97 -15.86
C MET A 152 8.84 7.16 -16.05
N GLU A 153 8.58 6.74 -17.29
CA GLU A 153 7.55 5.75 -17.58
C GLU A 153 8.09 4.35 -17.27
N ILE A 154 7.24 3.46 -16.76
CA ILE A 154 7.61 2.06 -16.56
C ILE A 154 7.87 1.44 -17.94
N LEU A 155 9.05 0.84 -18.10
CA LEU A 155 9.48 0.22 -19.35
C LEU A 155 8.73 -1.09 -19.60
N SER A 156 8.49 -1.44 -20.87
CA SER A 156 7.86 -2.70 -21.27
C SER A 156 8.60 -3.94 -20.76
N SER A 157 9.92 -3.85 -20.67
CA SER A 157 10.83 -4.89 -20.20
C SER A 157 10.93 -4.97 -18.67
N GLU A 158 10.18 -4.16 -17.93
CA GLU A 158 10.13 -4.22 -16.48
C GLU A 158 9.61 -5.58 -16.00
N ASN A 159 10.12 -6.05 -14.87
CA ASN A 159 9.70 -7.32 -14.31
C ASN A 159 8.21 -7.27 -13.91
N VAL A 160 7.40 -8.11 -14.56
CA VAL A 160 5.95 -8.17 -14.38
C VAL A 160 5.52 -8.52 -12.95
N GLU A 161 6.30 -9.30 -12.20
CA GLU A 161 6.02 -9.59 -10.78
C GLU A 161 6.23 -8.36 -9.90
N LYS A 162 7.29 -7.59 -10.17
CA LYS A 162 7.50 -6.30 -9.50
C LYS A 162 6.39 -5.32 -9.84
N LEU A 163 6.00 -5.24 -11.11
CA LEU A 163 4.87 -4.41 -11.54
C LEU A 163 3.57 -4.84 -10.85
N ARG A 164 3.27 -6.14 -10.84
CA ARG A 164 2.12 -6.72 -10.14
C ARG A 164 2.12 -6.33 -8.67
N ALA A 165 3.23 -6.52 -7.97
CA ALA A 165 3.37 -6.16 -6.57
C ALA A 165 3.20 -4.65 -6.35
N PHE A 166 3.71 -3.81 -7.24
CA PHE A 166 3.49 -2.36 -7.23
C PHE A 166 2.01 -2.00 -7.41
N LEU A 167 1.33 -2.55 -8.42
CA LEU A 167 -0.08 -2.29 -8.71
C LEU A 167 -1.01 -2.81 -7.60
N LEU A 168 -0.64 -3.88 -6.90
CA LEU A 168 -1.36 -4.37 -5.71
C LEU A 168 -1.09 -3.54 -4.45
N GLY A 169 -0.12 -2.62 -4.49
CA GLY A 169 0.30 -1.80 -3.35
C GLY A 169 1.15 -2.56 -2.31
N ASN A 170 1.75 -3.68 -2.71
CA ASN A 170 2.64 -4.49 -1.89
C ASN A 170 4.04 -3.88 -1.80
N ILE A 171 4.46 -3.12 -2.81
CA ILE A 171 5.69 -2.32 -2.80
C ILE A 171 5.33 -0.90 -2.41
N ARG A 172 6.02 -0.35 -1.40
CA ARG A 172 5.76 1.00 -0.90
C ARG A 172 7.02 1.87 -0.92
N PRO A 173 6.87 3.19 -1.17
CA PRO A 173 7.91 4.16 -0.85
C PRO A 173 8.29 4.05 0.64
N GLN A 174 9.58 4.12 0.94
CA GLN A 174 10.08 4.30 2.31
C GLN A 174 10.02 5.78 2.73
N VAL A 175 8.94 6.48 2.39
CA VAL A 175 8.77 7.92 2.64
C VAL A 175 7.33 8.18 3.05
N THR A 176 7.14 9.08 4.00
CA THR A 176 5.82 9.54 4.45
C THR A 176 5.08 10.20 3.28
N PRO A 177 3.78 9.89 3.07
CA PRO A 177 2.98 10.59 2.07
C PRO A 177 2.95 12.11 2.30
N ILE A 178 3.01 12.88 1.22
CA ILE A 178 2.91 14.34 1.26
C ILE A 178 1.47 14.73 1.61
N GLU A 179 1.33 15.57 2.63
CA GLU A 179 0.03 16.07 3.09
C GLU A 179 -0.44 17.26 2.24
N ALA A 180 -1.75 17.45 2.13
CA ALA A 180 -2.30 18.64 1.48
C ALA A 180 -1.83 19.91 2.22
N ALA A 181 -1.58 20.98 1.46
CA ALA A 181 -1.05 22.25 1.98
C ALA A 181 0.34 22.20 2.66
N SER A 182 1.11 21.12 2.49
CA SER A 182 2.50 21.02 2.96
C SER A 182 3.54 21.60 1.98
N HIS A 183 3.09 22.33 0.95
CA HIS A 183 3.97 22.95 -0.04
C HIS A 183 4.66 24.20 0.50
N HIS A 184 5.76 24.58 -0.13
CA HIS A 184 6.44 25.83 0.16
C HIS A 184 5.67 27.02 -0.46
N SER A 185 5.59 28.13 0.28
CA SER A 185 4.88 29.35 -0.13
C SER A 185 5.75 30.62 -0.19
N ASP A 186 6.98 30.58 0.34
CA ASP A 186 7.90 31.73 0.30
C ASP A 186 8.72 31.75 -1.00
N PHE A 187 8.28 32.58 -1.96
CA PHE A 187 8.92 32.72 -3.27
C PHE A 187 9.37 34.15 -3.52
N LYS A 188 10.69 34.34 -3.66
CA LYS A 188 11.29 35.66 -3.94
C LYS A 188 11.82 35.75 -5.37
N LYS A 189 11.36 36.73 -6.14
CA LYS A 189 11.70 36.88 -7.56
C LYS A 189 13.21 36.92 -7.77
N GLY A 190 13.71 36.09 -8.68
CA GLY A 190 15.12 36.03 -9.05
C GLY A 190 16.03 35.32 -8.05
N LYS A 191 15.51 34.84 -6.90
CA LYS A 191 16.28 34.02 -5.95
C LYS A 191 16.01 32.54 -6.12
N CYS A 192 17.00 31.74 -5.76
CA CYS A 192 16.87 30.30 -5.62
C CYS A 192 16.04 29.98 -4.38
N VAL A 193 15.13 29.01 -4.51
CA VAL A 193 14.41 28.43 -3.38
C VAL A 193 15.35 27.66 -2.44
N SER A 194 14.96 27.49 -1.18
CA SER A 194 15.76 26.79 -0.15
C SER A 194 15.69 25.26 -0.20
N PHE A 195 15.06 24.71 -1.24
CA PHE A 195 14.80 23.28 -1.40
C PHE A 195 15.09 22.85 -2.84
N SER A 196 15.36 21.57 -3.05
CA SER A 196 15.70 21.03 -4.36
C SER A 196 14.58 20.18 -4.94
N GLU A 197 14.63 19.91 -6.25
CA GLU A 197 13.85 18.83 -6.83
C GLU A 197 14.16 17.50 -6.13
N SER A 198 13.14 16.64 -6.09
CA SER A 198 13.18 15.34 -5.45
C SER A 198 12.13 14.41 -6.08
N LYS A 199 11.95 13.22 -5.50
CA LYS A 199 10.87 12.31 -5.89
C LYS A 199 9.46 12.83 -5.57
N THR A 200 9.36 13.89 -4.77
CA THR A 200 8.08 14.51 -4.33
C THR A 200 8.00 15.99 -4.67
N THR A 201 9.04 16.57 -5.27
CA THR A 201 9.13 17.99 -5.62
C THR A 201 9.69 18.12 -7.03
N GLN A 202 9.00 18.85 -7.91
CA GLN A 202 9.47 19.10 -9.27
C GLN A 202 9.27 20.57 -9.66
N PHE A 203 10.30 21.20 -10.21
CA PHE A 203 10.33 22.58 -10.69
C PHE A 203 10.11 22.60 -12.19
N LYS A 204 9.21 23.45 -12.68
CA LYS A 204 8.90 23.51 -14.11
C LYS A 204 8.81 24.94 -14.63
N MET A 205 9.49 25.15 -15.74
CA MET A 205 9.23 26.24 -16.69
C MET A 205 8.54 25.67 -17.93
N LEU A 206 7.46 26.32 -18.36
CA LEU A 206 6.69 25.84 -19.50
C LEU A 206 7.46 26.07 -20.81
N LYS A 207 7.64 25.02 -21.61
CA LYS A 207 8.55 25.02 -22.78
C LYS A 207 8.04 25.74 -24.04
N ALA A 208 6.78 26.15 -24.09
CA ALA A 208 6.15 26.68 -25.31
C ALA A 208 5.81 28.14 -25.13
N GLU A 209 6.29 29.05 -25.98
CA GLU A 209 5.96 30.48 -25.91
C GLU A 209 4.44 30.73 -26.00
N PRO A 210 3.91 31.77 -25.31
CA PRO A 210 2.51 32.13 -25.44
C PRO A 210 2.20 32.52 -26.88
N THR A 211 1.14 31.98 -27.45
CA THR A 211 0.61 32.41 -28.75
C THR A 211 -0.79 32.97 -28.56
N LYS A 212 -1.30 33.73 -29.53
CA LYS A 212 -2.70 34.22 -29.53
C LYS A 212 -3.74 33.09 -29.38
N LYS A 213 -3.38 31.84 -29.66
CA LYS A 213 -4.27 30.66 -29.63
C LYS A 213 -4.07 29.73 -28.44
N THR A 214 -2.99 29.88 -27.66
CA THR A 214 -2.64 28.96 -26.57
C THR A 214 -2.44 29.73 -25.28
N THR A 215 -3.34 29.53 -24.32
CA THR A 215 -3.25 30.17 -23.00
C THR A 215 -2.18 29.51 -22.12
N PHE A 216 -1.81 30.14 -21.00
CA PHE A 216 -0.96 29.52 -19.99
C PHE A 216 -1.50 28.16 -19.54
N ALA A 217 -2.82 28.08 -19.28
CA ALA A 217 -3.48 26.86 -18.88
C ALA A 217 -3.37 25.74 -19.95
N ASP A 218 -3.47 26.08 -21.24
CA ASP A 218 -3.30 25.12 -22.34
C ASP A 218 -1.86 24.61 -22.45
N ARG A 219 -0.88 25.50 -22.25
CA ARG A 219 0.54 25.11 -22.18
C ARG A 219 0.78 24.17 -21.02
N LEU A 220 0.30 24.51 -19.82
CA LEU A 220 0.53 23.76 -18.59
C LEU A 220 0.15 22.28 -18.75
N VAL A 221 -1.07 22.00 -19.22
CA VAL A 221 -1.56 20.62 -19.40
C VAL A 221 -1.20 20.01 -20.76
N GLY A 222 -0.52 20.76 -21.63
CA GLY A 222 -0.17 20.34 -22.98
C GLY A 222 0.85 19.20 -23.00
N LYS A 223 0.80 18.35 -24.04
CA LYS A 223 1.69 17.18 -24.21
C LYS A 223 3.18 17.53 -24.10
N GLY A 224 3.59 18.73 -24.53
CA GLY A 224 4.97 19.19 -24.46
C GLY A 224 5.54 19.36 -23.04
N ASN A 225 4.69 19.61 -22.05
CA ASN A 225 5.09 19.79 -20.64
C ASN A 225 4.85 18.54 -19.79
N LYS A 226 4.34 17.44 -20.38
CA LYS A 226 4.17 16.13 -19.74
C LYS A 226 3.42 16.18 -18.39
N PHE A 227 2.48 17.11 -18.21
CA PHE A 227 1.76 17.29 -16.95
C PHE A 227 1.14 15.99 -16.41
N SER A 228 0.44 15.23 -17.25
CA SER A 228 -0.16 13.94 -16.87
C SER A 228 0.88 12.93 -16.36
N HIS A 229 2.11 12.96 -16.88
CA HIS A 229 3.18 12.06 -16.42
C HIS A 229 3.61 12.41 -15.00
N TYR A 230 3.73 13.71 -14.68
CA TYR A 230 4.01 14.17 -13.31
C TYR A 230 2.90 13.77 -12.34
N VAL A 231 1.64 13.95 -12.74
CA VAL A 231 0.47 13.50 -11.95
C VAL A 231 0.54 11.99 -11.70
N SER A 232 0.74 11.19 -12.75
CA SER A 232 0.86 9.73 -12.64
C SER A 232 2.00 9.35 -11.69
N ALA A 233 3.19 9.94 -11.87
CA ALA A 233 4.37 9.66 -11.06
C ALA A 233 4.17 9.95 -9.58
N PHE A 234 3.69 11.15 -9.23
CA PHE A 234 3.50 11.52 -7.84
C PHE A 234 2.39 10.70 -7.18
N ALA A 235 1.26 10.50 -7.86
CA ALA A 235 0.20 9.66 -7.34
C ALA A 235 0.68 8.23 -7.08
N ASN A 236 1.47 7.66 -7.99
CA ASN A 236 2.04 6.31 -7.87
C ASN A 236 3.16 6.17 -6.83
N TYR A 237 3.68 7.27 -6.30
CA TYR A 237 4.74 7.29 -5.31
C TYR A 237 4.20 7.68 -3.93
N ALA A 238 4.60 8.84 -3.38
CA ALA A 238 4.23 9.32 -2.06
C ALA A 238 3.37 10.60 -2.14
N GLY A 239 2.81 10.92 -3.29
CA GLY A 239 2.33 12.26 -3.59
C GLY A 239 3.49 13.23 -3.88
N GLY A 240 3.16 14.49 -4.12
CA GLY A 240 4.16 15.50 -4.42
C GLY A 240 3.58 16.84 -4.88
N ASN A 241 4.49 17.79 -5.11
CA ASN A 241 4.19 19.16 -5.51
C ASN A 241 4.92 19.51 -6.81
N ILE A 242 4.18 20.03 -7.79
CA ILE A 242 4.72 20.58 -9.04
C ILE A 242 4.73 22.10 -8.91
N TYR A 243 5.90 22.73 -8.94
CA TYR A 243 6.07 24.17 -8.84
C TYR A 243 6.32 24.77 -10.23
N VAL A 244 5.30 25.42 -10.78
CA VAL A 244 5.36 26.04 -12.10
C VAL A 244 5.70 27.52 -11.97
N GLY A 245 6.72 27.97 -12.70
CA GLY A 245 7.32 29.31 -12.54
C GLY A 245 8.62 29.30 -11.73
N VAL A 246 9.17 28.11 -11.45
CA VAL A 246 10.50 27.91 -10.86
C VAL A 246 11.37 27.20 -11.90
N ALA A 247 12.55 27.76 -12.16
CA ALA A 247 13.52 27.17 -13.08
C ALA A 247 14.17 25.90 -12.51
N ASP A 248 14.78 25.08 -13.38
CA ASP A 248 15.39 23.81 -12.98
C ASP A 248 16.56 24.02 -11.99
N ASP A 249 17.19 25.20 -11.97
CA ASP A 249 18.21 25.62 -11.00
C ASP A 249 17.62 26.14 -9.67
N GLY A 250 16.29 26.07 -9.50
CA GLY A 250 15.56 26.57 -8.34
C GLY A 250 15.26 28.07 -8.37
N THR A 251 15.66 28.81 -9.40
CA THR A 251 15.41 30.26 -9.49
C THR A 251 13.92 30.54 -9.70
N VAL A 252 13.33 31.34 -8.81
CA VAL A 252 11.94 31.79 -8.92
C VAL A 252 11.81 32.84 -10.03
N LYS A 253 11.01 32.53 -11.05
CA LYS A 253 10.63 33.48 -12.12
C LYS A 253 9.20 33.97 -11.94
N GLY A 254 8.31 33.09 -11.50
CA GLY A 254 6.87 33.33 -11.44
C GLY A 254 6.22 33.38 -12.83
N GLU A 255 4.90 33.38 -12.84
CA GLU A 255 4.06 33.47 -14.03
C GLU A 255 3.01 34.56 -13.82
N VAL A 256 2.79 35.39 -14.83
CA VAL A 256 1.82 36.49 -14.75
C VAL A 256 0.42 35.91 -14.97
N ILE A 257 -0.42 35.94 -13.92
CA ILE A 257 -1.72 35.29 -13.88
C ILE A 257 -2.75 36.25 -13.26
N ASN A 258 -3.86 36.48 -13.97
CA ASN A 258 -5.03 37.18 -13.44
C ASN A 258 -6.10 36.23 -12.87
N GLU A 259 -7.10 36.76 -12.17
CA GLU A 259 -8.18 35.97 -11.55
C GLU A 259 -8.97 35.10 -12.54
N ARG A 260 -9.22 35.61 -13.76
CA ARG A 260 -9.90 34.84 -14.80
C ARG A 260 -9.06 33.64 -15.26
N GLU A 261 -7.74 33.80 -15.30
CA GLU A 261 -6.80 32.73 -15.63
C GLU A 261 -6.68 31.70 -14.51
N LYS A 262 -6.71 32.10 -13.23
CA LYS A 262 -6.72 31.16 -12.09
C LYS A 262 -7.83 30.11 -12.24
N LYS A 263 -9.05 30.57 -12.55
CA LYS A 263 -10.20 29.67 -12.80
C LYS A 263 -9.93 28.74 -13.99
N LYS A 264 -9.48 29.27 -15.12
CA LYS A 264 -9.16 28.47 -16.32
C LYS A 264 -8.07 27.43 -16.07
N ILE A 265 -7.06 27.77 -15.28
CA ILE A 265 -5.97 26.86 -14.88
C ILE A 265 -6.55 25.68 -14.09
N LYS A 266 -7.34 25.97 -13.05
CA LYS A 266 -8.01 24.92 -12.25
C LYS A 266 -8.90 24.02 -13.12
N ASP A 267 -9.71 24.61 -14.01
CA ASP A 267 -10.61 23.84 -14.90
C ASP A 267 -9.84 22.94 -15.87
N LYS A 268 -8.74 23.44 -16.47
CA LYS A 268 -7.90 22.68 -17.40
C LYS A 268 -7.14 21.55 -16.72
N ILE A 269 -6.59 21.81 -15.52
CA ILE A 269 -5.94 20.79 -14.69
C ILE A 269 -6.95 19.70 -14.33
N ARG A 270 -8.14 20.08 -13.84
CA ARG A 270 -9.22 19.14 -13.54
C ARG A 270 -9.53 18.25 -14.74
N THR A 271 -9.82 18.84 -15.90
CA THR A 271 -10.13 18.07 -17.12
C THR A 271 -8.98 17.15 -17.54
N ALA A 272 -7.72 17.56 -17.35
CA ALA A 272 -6.57 16.73 -17.68
C ALA A 272 -6.45 15.53 -16.72
N ILE A 273 -6.66 15.75 -15.41
CA ILE A 273 -6.60 14.72 -14.37
C ILE A 273 -7.77 13.74 -14.50
N GLU A 274 -8.99 14.21 -14.77
CA GLU A 274 -10.20 13.38 -14.93
C GLU A 274 -10.12 12.43 -16.13
N LYS A 275 -9.35 12.77 -17.17
CA LYS A 275 -9.11 11.90 -18.33
C LYS A 275 -8.15 10.75 -18.04
N MET A 276 -7.39 10.83 -16.96
CA MET A 276 -6.46 9.78 -16.56
C MET A 276 -7.20 8.60 -15.94
N LEU A 277 -6.59 7.43 -15.94
CA LEU A 277 -7.18 6.22 -15.36
C LEU A 277 -6.78 6.11 -13.90
N TRP A 278 -7.72 6.50 -13.03
CA TRP A 278 -7.58 6.37 -11.60
C TRP A 278 -8.21 5.06 -11.09
N PRO A 279 -7.70 4.50 -9.99
CA PRO A 279 -8.41 3.46 -9.24
C PRO A 279 -9.78 3.98 -8.75
N LYS A 280 -10.88 3.25 -9.04
CA LYS A 280 -12.28 3.67 -8.74
C LYS A 280 -12.55 4.08 -7.28
N LYS A 281 -11.81 3.53 -6.30
CA LYS A 281 -11.97 3.88 -4.87
C LYS A 281 -11.44 5.27 -4.49
N SER A 282 -10.90 6.00 -5.45
CA SER A 282 -10.39 7.34 -5.26
C SER A 282 -11.43 8.42 -5.61
N GLU A 283 -12.65 8.01 -5.97
CA GLU A 283 -13.78 8.94 -6.07
C GLU A 283 -14.10 9.54 -4.68
N PRO A 284 -14.33 10.86 -4.60
CA PRO A 284 -14.66 11.52 -3.34
C PRO A 284 -15.95 10.92 -2.79
N THR A 285 -15.84 10.27 -1.64
CA THR A 285 -16.99 9.80 -0.86
C THR A 285 -17.65 11.03 -0.25
N ASP A 286 -18.90 11.27 -0.64
CA ASP A 286 -19.83 12.26 -0.09
C ASP A 286 -19.40 13.73 -0.23
N GLY A 287 -19.65 14.31 -1.42
CA GLY A 287 -19.88 15.76 -1.63
C GLY A 287 -18.75 16.74 -1.31
N ASN A 288 -17.62 16.27 -0.77
CA ASN A 288 -16.44 17.07 -0.46
C ASN A 288 -15.49 17.11 -1.66
N GLU A 289 -14.81 18.26 -1.82
CA GLU A 289 -13.81 18.49 -2.87
C GLU A 289 -12.82 17.32 -2.99
N ASP A 290 -12.47 17.00 -4.22
CA ASP A 290 -11.59 15.89 -4.58
C ASP A 290 -10.20 16.04 -3.92
N LYS A 291 -9.98 15.38 -2.78
CA LYS A 291 -8.74 15.46 -1.99
C LYS A 291 -7.50 14.87 -2.70
N ARG A 292 -7.63 14.41 -3.95
CA ARG A 292 -6.52 13.80 -4.72
C ARG A 292 -5.54 14.83 -5.26
N TRP A 293 -5.95 16.08 -5.41
CA TRP A 293 -5.10 17.14 -5.93
C TRP A 293 -5.64 18.51 -5.51
N ASP A 294 -4.77 19.50 -5.46
CA ASP A 294 -5.16 20.90 -5.27
C ASP A 294 -4.21 21.81 -6.06
N VAL A 295 -4.65 23.04 -6.31
CA VAL A 295 -3.90 24.06 -7.04
C VAL A 295 -3.85 25.33 -6.21
N HIS A 296 -2.64 25.68 -5.80
CA HIS A 296 -2.33 26.89 -5.06
C HIS A 296 -1.66 27.92 -5.98
N PHE A 297 -1.93 29.19 -5.73
CA PHE A 297 -1.35 30.32 -6.44
C PHE A 297 -0.55 31.14 -5.43
N GLU A 298 0.71 30.79 -5.24
CA GLU A 298 1.57 31.40 -4.23
C GLU A 298 2.15 32.71 -4.77
N PRO A 299 1.96 33.85 -4.08
CA PRO A 299 2.42 35.15 -4.56
C PRO A 299 3.94 35.23 -4.57
N VAL A 300 4.51 35.90 -5.57
CA VAL A 300 5.95 36.15 -5.64
C VAL A 300 6.28 37.49 -5.01
N ILE A 301 7.26 37.51 -4.11
CA ILE A 301 7.75 38.70 -3.40
C ILE A 301 8.93 39.30 -4.17
N ASP A 302 8.93 40.62 -4.32
CA ASP A 302 10.04 41.38 -4.86
C ASP A 302 11.15 41.52 -3.81
N ILE A 303 12.39 41.23 -4.19
CA ILE A 303 13.48 41.19 -3.21
C ILE A 303 13.94 42.57 -2.73
N GLU A 304 13.83 43.59 -3.57
CA GLU A 304 14.31 44.94 -3.25
C GLU A 304 13.33 45.67 -2.34
N THR A 305 12.04 45.42 -2.55
CA THR A 305 10.95 46.11 -1.84
C THR A 305 10.28 45.27 -0.76
N ASP A 306 10.53 43.95 -0.72
CA ASP A 306 9.86 42.95 0.13
C ASP A 306 8.32 42.99 0.03
N LYS A 307 7.81 43.46 -1.13
CA LYS A 307 6.37 43.54 -1.43
C LYS A 307 5.97 42.48 -2.44
N VAL A 308 4.72 42.03 -2.36
CA VAL A 308 4.12 41.13 -3.35
C VAL A 308 4.11 41.81 -4.72
N VAL A 309 4.67 41.14 -5.73
CA VAL A 309 4.61 41.58 -7.13
C VAL A 309 3.20 41.33 -7.67
N PRO A 310 2.46 42.37 -8.10
CA PRO A 310 1.10 42.20 -8.58
C PRO A 310 1.00 41.20 -9.72
N SER A 311 0.02 40.29 -9.62
CA SER A 311 -0.28 39.27 -10.63
C SER A 311 0.83 38.27 -10.94
N LEU A 312 1.94 38.23 -10.19
CA LEU A 312 3.03 37.26 -10.40
C LEU A 312 2.93 36.14 -9.36
N TYR A 313 2.76 34.91 -9.83
CA TYR A 313 2.54 33.75 -8.96
C TYR A 313 3.43 32.56 -9.34
N VAL A 314 3.76 31.73 -8.35
CA VAL A 314 4.15 30.33 -8.58
C VAL A 314 2.88 29.50 -8.48
N VAL A 315 2.59 28.72 -9.52
CA VAL A 315 1.45 27.78 -9.49
C VAL A 315 1.94 26.48 -8.90
N VAL A 316 1.41 26.10 -7.76
CA VAL A 316 1.74 24.84 -7.09
C VAL A 316 0.60 23.86 -7.29
N VAL A 317 0.89 22.74 -7.93
CA VAL A 317 -0.07 21.64 -8.07
C VAL A 317 0.32 20.53 -7.11
N PHE A 318 -0.49 20.36 -6.06
CA PHE A 318 -0.39 19.24 -5.13
C PHE A 318 -1.06 18.01 -5.73
N ILE A 319 -0.41 16.85 -5.62
CA ILE A 319 -0.95 15.55 -6.01
C ILE A 319 -0.80 14.60 -4.81
N ALA A 320 -1.92 14.05 -4.35
CA ALA A 320 -1.92 13.07 -3.27
C ALA A 320 -1.47 11.69 -3.76
N GLN A 321 -0.94 10.88 -2.84
CA GLN A 321 -0.66 9.47 -3.12
C GLN A 321 -1.95 8.71 -3.48
N CYS A 322 -1.91 7.92 -4.54
CA CYS A 322 -2.96 6.99 -4.94
C CYS A 322 -2.37 5.60 -5.24
N ARG A 323 -2.84 4.60 -4.49
CA ARG A 323 -2.39 3.21 -4.67
C ARG A 323 -3.21 2.52 -5.75
N GLY A 324 -2.59 1.60 -6.49
CA GLY A 324 -3.29 0.82 -7.52
C GLY A 324 -2.85 1.12 -8.95
N GLY A 325 -1.95 2.07 -9.14
CA GLY A 325 -1.57 2.58 -10.45
C GLY A 325 -2.53 3.65 -10.95
N VAL A 326 -2.00 4.85 -11.16
CA VAL A 326 -2.62 5.95 -11.89
C VAL A 326 -1.95 6.01 -13.26
N PHE A 327 -2.74 5.86 -14.32
CA PHE A 327 -2.24 5.74 -15.68
C PHE A 327 -2.63 6.98 -16.48
N THR A 328 -1.72 7.46 -17.31
CA THR A 328 -1.97 8.60 -18.19
C THR A 328 -2.95 8.25 -19.31
N GLU A 329 -2.90 7.01 -19.81
CA GLU A 329 -3.75 6.45 -20.86
C GLU A 329 -3.94 4.93 -20.62
N VAL A 330 -4.79 4.26 -21.41
CA VAL A 330 -4.98 2.80 -21.33
C VAL A 330 -3.70 2.10 -21.81
N PRO A 331 -3.08 1.21 -20.99
CA PRO A 331 -1.88 0.46 -21.36
C PRO A 331 -1.93 -0.07 -22.79
N GLU A 332 -0.85 0.12 -23.52
CA GLU A 332 -0.71 -0.30 -24.90
C GLU A 332 -0.30 -1.77 -24.95
N CYS A 333 -1.27 -2.64 -25.20
CA CYS A 333 -1.13 -4.08 -25.19
C CYS A 333 -2.13 -4.70 -26.17
N TYR A 334 -1.71 -5.73 -26.90
CA TYR A 334 -2.44 -6.34 -28.00
C TYR A 334 -2.59 -7.84 -27.82
N GLU A 335 -3.58 -8.41 -28.50
CA GLU A 335 -3.80 -9.85 -28.64
C GLU A 335 -4.21 -10.18 -30.08
N ILE A 336 -4.04 -11.45 -30.47
CA ILE A 336 -4.62 -11.99 -31.69
C ILE A 336 -5.99 -12.58 -31.39
N VAL A 337 -7.01 -12.04 -32.07
CA VAL A 337 -8.39 -12.54 -32.07
C VAL A 337 -8.82 -12.64 -33.52
N ASP A 338 -9.24 -13.83 -33.97
CA ASP A 338 -9.62 -14.11 -35.35
C ASP A 338 -8.53 -13.74 -36.38
N ASN A 339 -7.26 -14.04 -36.07
CA ASN A 339 -6.08 -13.66 -36.85
C ASN A 339 -5.90 -12.14 -37.08
N GLN A 340 -6.57 -11.31 -36.28
CA GLN A 340 -6.40 -9.86 -36.28
C GLN A 340 -5.78 -9.36 -34.98
N VAL A 341 -4.91 -8.37 -35.10
CA VAL A 341 -4.32 -7.68 -33.96
C VAL A 341 -5.36 -6.74 -33.35
N LYS A 342 -5.79 -7.01 -32.11
CA LYS A 342 -6.74 -6.17 -31.37
C LYS A 342 -6.08 -5.64 -30.10
N LYS A 343 -6.36 -4.38 -29.75
CA LYS A 343 -5.89 -3.77 -28.49
C LYS A 343 -6.72 -4.35 -27.35
N ILE A 344 -6.05 -4.80 -26.28
CA ILE A 344 -6.69 -5.30 -25.07
C ILE A 344 -7.27 -4.10 -24.29
N ASP A 345 -8.52 -4.24 -23.82
CA ASP A 345 -9.13 -3.22 -22.97
C ASP A 345 -8.51 -3.21 -21.56
N PHE A 346 -8.68 -2.10 -20.83
CA PHE A 346 -8.02 -1.92 -19.54
C PHE A 346 -8.40 -2.97 -18.49
N ALA A 347 -9.65 -3.42 -18.47
CA ALA A 347 -10.11 -4.39 -17.48
C ALA A 347 -9.54 -5.78 -17.78
N SER A 348 -9.55 -6.18 -19.05
CA SER A 348 -8.91 -7.43 -19.51
C SER A 348 -7.41 -7.42 -19.25
N TRP A 349 -6.73 -6.30 -19.52
CA TRP A 349 -5.31 -6.13 -19.23
C TRP A 349 -5.01 -6.32 -17.73
N LYS A 350 -5.76 -5.64 -16.85
CA LYS A 350 -5.61 -5.81 -15.39
C LYS A 350 -5.79 -7.26 -14.96
N LYS A 351 -6.81 -7.94 -15.49
CA LYS A 351 -7.11 -9.34 -15.16
C LYS A 351 -5.96 -10.27 -15.51
N ARG A 352 -5.29 -10.02 -16.64
CA ARG A 352 -4.15 -10.80 -17.12
C ARG A 352 -2.87 -10.50 -16.34
N ILE A 353 -2.68 -9.27 -15.87
CA ILE A 353 -1.59 -8.96 -14.92
C ILE A 353 -1.82 -9.70 -13.59
N ASP A 354 -3.02 -9.56 -13.02
CA ASP A 354 -3.46 -10.27 -11.83
C ASP A 354 -5.00 -10.20 -11.68
N PRO A 355 -5.72 -11.34 -11.55
CA PRO A 355 -7.17 -11.36 -11.38
C PRO A 355 -7.68 -10.57 -10.15
N ARG A 356 -6.84 -10.29 -9.16
CA ARG A 356 -7.19 -9.47 -7.98
C ARG A 356 -7.33 -7.99 -8.34
N LEU A 357 -6.70 -7.51 -9.41
CA LEU A 357 -6.79 -6.13 -9.87
C LEU A 357 -8.15 -5.78 -10.48
N THR A 358 -8.94 -6.77 -10.89
CA THR A 358 -10.31 -6.58 -11.43
C THR A 358 -11.41 -6.83 -10.41
N LYS A 359 -11.11 -7.44 -9.26
CA LYS A 359 -12.04 -7.53 -8.14
C LYS A 359 -12.17 -6.14 -7.50
N GLU A 360 -13.05 -5.34 -8.08
CA GLU A 360 -13.48 -4.05 -7.54
C GLU A 360 -13.85 -4.21 -6.05
N GLY A 361 -13.28 -3.37 -5.19
CA GLY A 361 -13.43 -3.58 -3.75
C GLY A 361 -12.24 -4.22 -3.05
N ALA A 362 -11.20 -4.70 -3.76
CA ALA A 362 -9.98 -5.18 -3.12
C ALA A 362 -9.38 -4.09 -2.21
N ARG A 363 -9.42 -4.35 -0.90
CA ARG A 363 -8.59 -3.71 0.12
C ARG A 363 -7.15 -3.74 -0.41
N CYS A 364 -6.29 -2.74 -0.11
CA CYS A 364 -4.83 -2.90 -0.27
C CYS A 364 -4.53 -4.32 0.16
N ALA A 365 -4.11 -5.23 -0.74
CA ALA A 365 -4.36 -6.66 -0.56
C ALA A 365 -3.86 -7.10 0.81
N ASN A 366 -4.77 -7.11 1.79
CA ASN A 366 -4.53 -7.64 3.11
C ASN A 366 -4.13 -9.07 2.77
N ALA A 367 -2.93 -9.50 3.18
CA ALA A 367 -2.55 -10.89 3.00
C ALA A 367 -3.72 -11.73 3.54
N PRO A 368 -4.01 -12.93 3.00
CA PRO A 368 -5.07 -13.77 3.54
C PRO A 368 -5.09 -13.84 5.08
N SER A 369 -3.91 -13.85 5.69
CA SER A 369 -3.70 -13.75 7.15
C SER A 369 -4.22 -12.44 7.78
N ASP A 370 -4.10 -11.28 7.14
CA ASP A 370 -4.64 -10.01 7.61
C ASP A 370 -6.18 -9.97 7.61
N LEU A 371 -6.82 -10.54 6.57
CA LEU A 371 -8.29 -10.64 6.50
C LEU A 371 -8.81 -11.55 7.60
N VAL A 372 -8.21 -12.73 7.73
CA VAL A 372 -8.54 -13.70 8.77
C VAL A 372 -8.26 -13.13 10.16
N TYR A 373 -7.17 -12.35 10.32
CA TYR A 373 -6.87 -11.69 11.58
C TYR A 373 -8.00 -10.72 11.96
N GLU A 374 -8.49 -9.91 11.03
CA GLU A 374 -9.57 -8.95 11.27
C GLU A 374 -10.86 -9.66 11.69
N GLU A 375 -11.28 -10.66 10.91
CA GLU A 375 -12.50 -11.46 11.16
C GLU A 375 -12.45 -12.16 12.52
N LEU A 376 -11.40 -12.94 12.79
CA LEU A 376 -11.29 -13.70 14.03
C LEU A 376 -11.09 -12.78 15.25
N THR A 377 -10.46 -11.61 15.09
CA THR A 377 -10.37 -10.62 16.18
C THR A 377 -11.74 -10.08 16.55
N SER A 378 -12.55 -9.74 15.54
CA SER A 378 -13.93 -9.29 15.75
C SER A 378 -14.76 -10.33 16.51
N LEU A 379 -14.69 -11.61 16.11
CA LEU A 379 -15.37 -12.71 16.81
C LEU A 379 -14.94 -12.81 18.27
N LEU A 380 -13.63 -12.87 18.53
CA LEU A 380 -13.09 -12.98 19.90
C LEU A 380 -13.55 -11.83 20.80
N ASN A 381 -13.56 -10.61 20.28
CA ASN A 381 -13.90 -9.42 21.05
C ASN A 381 -15.40 -9.31 21.35
N ASN A 382 -16.24 -9.92 20.50
CA ASN A 382 -17.67 -10.04 20.75
C ASN A 382 -18.04 -11.26 21.63
N ASN A 383 -17.04 -11.92 22.22
CA ASN A 383 -17.21 -13.10 23.07
C ASN A 383 -17.88 -14.26 22.33
N CYS A 384 -17.37 -14.59 21.14
CA CYS A 384 -17.72 -15.83 20.46
C CYS A 384 -17.43 -17.04 21.35
N ASP A 385 -18.17 -18.12 21.16
CA ASP A 385 -17.81 -19.40 21.77
C ASP A 385 -16.65 -20.08 21.01
N GLY A 386 -16.21 -21.22 21.53
CA GLY A 386 -15.11 -21.98 20.94
C GLY A 386 -15.47 -22.60 19.59
N ASP A 387 -16.73 -22.96 19.38
CA ASP A 387 -17.20 -23.65 18.18
C ASP A 387 -17.33 -22.67 17.01
N GLU A 388 -17.82 -21.45 17.26
CA GLU A 388 -17.84 -20.34 16.31
C GLU A 388 -16.41 -19.99 15.84
N LEU A 389 -15.47 -19.86 16.79
CA LEU A 389 -14.07 -19.60 16.47
C LEU A 389 -13.46 -20.75 15.66
N HIS A 390 -13.81 -21.99 16.01
CA HIS A 390 -13.31 -23.18 15.33
C HIS A 390 -13.83 -23.27 13.90
N ALA A 391 -15.13 -23.07 13.71
CA ALA A 391 -15.77 -23.07 12.39
C ALA A 391 -15.14 -21.99 11.49
N ALA A 392 -15.04 -20.74 11.96
CA ALA A 392 -14.45 -19.66 11.20
C ALA A 392 -12.96 -19.93 10.86
N SER A 393 -12.20 -20.45 11.81
CA SER A 393 -10.79 -20.82 11.61
C SER A 393 -10.61 -21.97 10.62
N LYS A 394 -11.53 -22.94 10.60
CA LYS A 394 -11.52 -24.07 9.67
C LYS A 394 -11.84 -23.59 8.26
N THR A 395 -12.91 -22.82 8.08
CA THR A 395 -13.29 -22.21 6.80
C THR A 395 -12.16 -21.35 6.24
N ALA A 396 -11.51 -20.53 7.08
CA ALA A 396 -10.37 -19.73 6.67
C ALA A 396 -9.19 -20.59 6.16
N GLN A 397 -8.83 -21.65 6.87
CA GLN A 397 -7.75 -22.54 6.47
C GLN A 397 -8.05 -23.30 5.17
N GLU A 398 -9.28 -23.76 4.99
CA GLU A 398 -9.74 -24.43 3.78
C GLU A 398 -9.72 -23.51 2.55
N ASN A 399 -10.11 -22.24 2.73
CA ASN A 399 -10.20 -21.25 1.66
C ASN A 399 -8.82 -20.79 1.16
N TYR A 400 -7.85 -20.62 2.06
CA TYR A 400 -6.58 -19.99 1.71
C TYR A 400 -5.38 -20.95 1.63
N LYS A 401 -5.39 -22.06 2.37
CA LYS A 401 -4.36 -23.12 2.32
C LYS A 401 -2.90 -22.62 2.42
N VAL A 402 -2.65 -21.57 3.19
CA VAL A 402 -1.30 -21.01 3.44
C VAL A 402 -0.95 -21.05 4.92
N SER A 403 0.34 -21.25 5.23
CA SER A 403 0.88 -21.34 6.60
C SER A 403 0.60 -20.08 7.43
N ASP A 404 0.66 -18.90 6.83
CA ASP A 404 0.36 -17.62 7.48
C ASP A 404 -1.08 -17.54 8.04
N VAL A 405 -2.05 -18.13 7.34
CA VAL A 405 -3.44 -18.20 7.81
C VAL A 405 -3.55 -19.17 8.98
N LYS A 406 -2.87 -20.32 8.92
CA LYS A 406 -2.82 -21.28 10.03
C LYS A 406 -2.21 -20.64 11.29
N LEU A 407 -1.09 -19.92 11.16
CA LEU A 407 -0.47 -19.18 12.27
C LEU A 407 -1.42 -18.12 12.84
N THR A 408 -2.15 -17.42 11.96
CA THR A 408 -3.17 -16.46 12.38
C THR A 408 -4.27 -17.14 13.22
N CYS A 409 -4.83 -18.25 12.76
CA CYS A 409 -5.83 -19.00 13.51
C CYS A 409 -5.28 -19.47 14.87
N LEU A 410 -4.07 -20.03 14.90
CA LEU A 410 -3.40 -20.46 16.13
C LEU A 410 -3.23 -19.31 17.13
N SER A 411 -2.81 -18.12 16.68
CA SER A 411 -2.70 -16.94 17.55
C SER A 411 -4.04 -16.55 18.22
N LYS A 412 -5.16 -16.83 17.54
CA LYS A 412 -6.51 -16.53 18.02
C LYS A 412 -7.01 -17.57 19.00
N TYR A 413 -6.69 -18.85 18.79
CA TYR A 413 -6.90 -19.89 19.81
C TYR A 413 -6.12 -19.59 21.09
N VAL A 414 -4.84 -19.22 20.98
CA VAL A 414 -4.04 -18.79 22.15
C VAL A 414 -4.75 -17.65 22.88
N SER A 415 -5.14 -16.60 22.16
CA SER A 415 -5.85 -15.45 22.74
C SER A 415 -7.19 -15.84 23.38
N PHE A 416 -7.96 -16.75 22.77
CA PHE A 416 -9.22 -17.27 23.30
C PHE A 416 -9.01 -17.97 24.63
N HIS A 417 -8.09 -18.94 24.67
CA HIS A 417 -7.82 -19.73 25.86
C HIS A 417 -7.25 -18.88 27.00
N LEU A 418 -6.38 -17.91 26.70
CA LEU A 418 -5.88 -16.97 27.71
C LEU A 418 -7.00 -16.14 28.35
N ARG A 419 -7.98 -15.66 27.57
CA ARG A 419 -9.14 -14.92 28.11
C ARG A 419 -9.95 -15.77 29.09
N LYS A 420 -10.07 -17.07 28.80
CA LYS A 420 -10.80 -18.05 29.63
C LYS A 420 -9.98 -18.63 30.78
N GLY A 421 -8.72 -18.19 30.99
CA GLY A 421 -7.82 -18.75 32.01
C GLY A 421 -7.37 -20.19 31.73
N LYS A 422 -7.49 -20.67 30.49
CA LYS A 422 -7.14 -22.03 30.05
C LYS A 422 -5.68 -22.08 29.58
N TYR A 423 -4.74 -21.92 30.52
CA TYR A 423 -3.31 -21.71 30.20
C TYR A 423 -2.66 -22.90 29.51
N VAL A 424 -2.99 -24.13 29.92
CA VAL A 424 -2.44 -25.36 29.32
C VAL A 424 -2.80 -25.44 27.84
N GLN A 425 -4.07 -25.22 27.48
CA GLN A 425 -4.52 -25.23 26.09
C GLN A 425 -3.91 -24.06 25.28
N ALA A 426 -3.74 -22.89 25.91
CA ALA A 426 -3.06 -21.77 25.26
C ALA A 426 -1.60 -22.13 24.93
N GLU A 427 -0.89 -22.81 25.84
CA GLU A 427 0.48 -23.28 25.64
C GLU A 427 0.57 -24.37 24.56
N GLU A 428 -0.35 -25.33 24.55
CA GLU A 428 -0.47 -26.34 23.48
C GLU A 428 -0.58 -25.69 22.09
N HIS A 429 -1.48 -24.72 21.94
CA HIS A 429 -1.62 -23.99 20.67
C HIS A 429 -0.40 -23.14 20.33
N LEU A 430 0.29 -22.58 21.31
CA LEU A 430 1.52 -21.81 21.10
C LEU A 430 2.70 -22.71 20.69
N ASN A 431 2.77 -23.94 21.21
CA ASN A 431 3.74 -24.95 20.77
C ASN A 431 3.49 -25.35 19.31
N VAL A 432 2.22 -25.57 18.93
CA VAL A 432 1.85 -25.81 17.52
C VAL A 432 2.15 -24.59 16.63
N TYR A 433 1.97 -23.38 17.15
CA TYR A 433 2.35 -22.15 16.45
C TYR A 433 3.86 -22.11 16.18
N THR A 434 4.67 -22.36 17.20
CA THR A 434 6.14 -22.30 17.15
C THR A 434 6.68 -23.31 16.13
N THR A 435 6.15 -24.53 16.13
CA THR A 435 6.52 -25.58 15.17
C THR A 435 6.03 -25.29 13.75
N THR A 436 4.95 -24.52 13.58
CA THR A 436 4.44 -24.12 12.26
C THR A 436 5.20 -22.91 11.70
N LEU A 437 5.75 -22.03 12.55
CA LEU A 437 6.37 -20.76 12.18
C LEU A 437 7.41 -20.85 11.04
N PRO A 438 8.33 -21.84 11.00
CA PRO A 438 9.33 -21.94 9.94
C PRO A 438 8.74 -22.09 8.53
N SER A 439 7.50 -22.56 8.41
CA SER A 439 6.79 -22.70 7.13
C SER A 439 6.16 -21.40 6.60
N SER A 440 6.22 -20.30 7.37
CA SER A 440 5.66 -19.00 6.98
C SER A 440 6.52 -18.32 5.92
N THR A 441 5.86 -17.63 4.99
CA THR A 441 6.54 -16.72 4.05
C THR A 441 6.87 -15.36 4.68
N ASN A 442 6.32 -15.07 5.86
CA ASN A 442 6.52 -13.84 6.62
C ASN A 442 7.01 -14.12 8.05
N GLN A 443 8.13 -14.84 8.16
CA GLN A 443 8.67 -15.31 9.44
C GLN A 443 8.90 -14.18 10.45
N THR A 444 9.42 -13.01 10.03
CA THR A 444 9.65 -11.87 10.94
C THR A 444 8.35 -11.41 11.61
N ARG A 445 7.28 -11.24 10.84
CA ARG A 445 5.97 -10.83 11.37
C ARG A 445 5.43 -11.84 12.38
N PHE A 446 5.48 -13.12 12.05
CA PHE A 446 4.91 -14.14 12.92
C PHE A 446 5.81 -14.48 14.11
N LYS A 447 7.12 -14.24 14.03
CA LYS A 447 8.03 -14.28 15.18
C LYS A 447 7.71 -13.17 16.18
N VAL A 448 7.46 -11.95 15.70
CA VAL A 448 7.02 -10.83 16.55
C VAL A 448 5.66 -11.14 17.20
N MET A 449 4.71 -11.72 16.45
CA MET A 449 3.43 -12.18 17.00
C MET A 449 3.62 -13.27 18.06
N GLU A 450 4.53 -14.23 17.87
CA GLU A 450 4.85 -15.26 18.85
C GLU A 450 5.31 -14.65 20.17
N GLN A 451 6.26 -13.70 20.13
CA GLN A 451 6.76 -13.01 21.31
C GLN A 451 5.66 -12.18 22.00
N TYR A 452 4.77 -11.57 21.22
CA TYR A 452 3.58 -10.91 21.74
C TYR A 452 2.66 -11.90 22.48
N LEU A 453 2.45 -13.11 21.96
CA LEU A 453 1.64 -14.15 22.62
C LEU A 453 2.28 -14.64 23.93
N TYR A 454 3.60 -14.91 23.93
CA TYR A 454 4.34 -15.24 25.16
C TYR A 454 4.24 -14.13 26.20
N SER A 455 4.42 -12.87 25.79
CA SER A 455 4.29 -11.71 26.67
C SER A 455 2.88 -11.63 27.28
N ILE A 456 1.81 -11.79 26.49
CA ILE A 456 0.44 -11.77 27.03
C ILE A 456 0.19 -12.94 27.97
N MET A 457 0.66 -14.15 27.64
CA MET A 457 0.50 -15.31 28.49
C MET A 457 1.09 -15.07 29.88
N GLU A 458 2.32 -14.55 29.96
CA GLU A 458 2.94 -14.21 31.25
C GLU A 458 2.20 -13.07 31.97
N ARG A 459 1.66 -12.09 31.23
CA ARG A 459 0.82 -11.04 31.84
C ARG A 459 -0.44 -11.63 32.46
N CYS A 460 -1.14 -12.52 31.77
CA CYS A 460 -2.37 -13.15 32.26
C CYS A 460 -2.13 -14.02 33.50
N LYS A 461 -0.93 -14.59 33.64
CA LYS A 461 -0.49 -15.30 34.86
C LYS A 461 -0.12 -14.37 36.02
N GLY A 462 -0.07 -13.05 35.80
CA GLY A 462 0.36 -12.05 36.78
C GLY A 462 1.87 -11.77 36.80
N ASN A 463 2.65 -12.36 35.89
CA ASN A 463 4.11 -12.24 35.83
C ASN A 463 4.53 -11.02 35.00
N TYR A 464 4.21 -9.80 35.47
CA TYR A 464 4.40 -8.56 34.72
C TYR A 464 5.86 -8.27 34.33
N GLN A 465 6.81 -8.56 35.21
CA GLN A 465 8.24 -8.34 34.95
C GLN A 465 8.77 -9.25 33.83
N GLU A 466 8.42 -10.54 33.84
CA GLU A 466 8.84 -11.47 32.79
C GLU A 466 8.14 -11.14 31.47
N SER A 467 6.84 -10.82 31.52
CA SER A 467 6.08 -10.33 30.37
C SER A 467 6.74 -9.10 29.70
N HIS A 468 7.20 -8.14 30.51
CA HIS A 468 7.90 -6.95 30.03
C HIS A 468 9.28 -7.26 29.46
N LYS A 469 10.03 -8.18 30.08
CA LYS A 469 11.33 -8.64 29.59
C LYS A 469 11.23 -9.31 28.22
N ILE A 470 10.22 -10.16 28.01
CA ILE A 470 9.92 -10.79 26.71
C ILE A 470 9.61 -9.72 25.65
N ALA A 471 8.73 -8.77 25.99
CA ALA A 471 8.35 -7.69 25.08
C ALA A 471 9.56 -6.81 24.70
N LYS A 472 10.40 -6.45 25.67
CA LYS A 472 11.60 -5.61 25.45
C LYS A 472 12.65 -6.31 24.57
N LYS A 473 12.87 -7.61 24.75
CA LYS A 473 13.77 -8.40 23.89
C LYS A 473 13.35 -8.43 22.42
N SER A 474 12.08 -8.12 22.15
CA SER A 474 11.49 -8.19 20.81
C SER A 474 11.42 -6.83 20.10
N LEU A 475 11.90 -5.75 20.73
CA LEU A 475 11.85 -4.40 20.17
C LEU A 475 12.57 -4.30 18.82
N ASP A 476 13.78 -4.84 18.72
CA ASP A 476 14.57 -4.79 17.47
C ASP A 476 13.84 -5.49 16.30
N ASP A 477 13.16 -6.60 16.58
CA ASP A 477 12.38 -7.32 15.57
C ASP A 477 11.04 -6.62 15.27
N LEU A 478 10.45 -5.94 16.27
CA LEU A 478 9.25 -5.13 16.13
C LEU A 478 9.49 -3.87 15.28
N GLU A 479 10.64 -3.19 15.45
CA GLU A 479 11.03 -1.99 14.69
C GLU A 479 11.28 -2.31 13.21
N LYS A 480 11.64 -3.55 12.87
CA LYS A 480 11.78 -4.00 11.48
C LYS A 480 10.42 -4.21 10.79
N LEU A 481 9.31 -4.28 11.53
CA LEU A 481 8.00 -4.47 10.93
C LEU A 481 7.46 -3.17 10.34
N SER A 482 6.88 -3.28 9.15
CA SER A 482 6.04 -2.22 8.60
C SER A 482 4.82 -1.94 9.51
N PHE A 483 4.34 -0.70 9.47
CA PHE A 483 3.16 -0.26 10.20
C PHE A 483 1.94 -1.16 9.92
N CYS A 484 1.56 -1.95 10.92
CA CYS A 484 0.47 -2.92 10.85
C CYS A 484 -0.22 -3.13 12.21
N ILE A 485 -1.37 -3.81 12.22
CA ILE A 485 -2.15 -4.01 13.46
C ILE A 485 -1.35 -4.79 14.51
N ILE A 486 -0.53 -5.75 14.09
CA ILE A 486 0.32 -6.53 15.01
C ILE A 486 1.33 -5.61 15.71
N SER A 487 2.04 -4.78 14.94
CA SER A 487 3.03 -3.87 15.52
C SER A 487 2.38 -2.88 16.50
N ALA A 488 1.23 -2.31 16.14
CA ALA A 488 0.47 -1.44 17.03
C ALA A 488 0.01 -2.17 18.30
N ALA A 489 -0.54 -3.38 18.17
CA ALA A 489 -0.97 -4.19 19.30
C ALA A 489 0.17 -4.49 20.28
N PHE A 490 1.38 -4.74 19.77
CA PHE A 490 2.54 -5.02 20.60
C PHE A 490 3.05 -3.76 21.31
N TYR A 491 3.10 -2.60 20.64
CA TYR A 491 3.40 -1.33 21.32
C TYR A 491 2.39 -1.00 22.42
N VAL A 492 1.10 -1.27 22.20
CA VAL A 492 0.08 -1.13 23.26
C VAL A 492 0.34 -2.10 24.42
N GLN A 493 0.78 -3.33 24.14
CA GLN A 493 1.15 -4.29 25.18
C GLN A 493 2.34 -3.81 26.00
N ILE A 494 3.41 -3.35 25.34
CA ILE A 494 4.60 -2.77 26.00
C ILE A 494 4.19 -1.62 26.91
N ALA A 495 3.45 -0.64 26.37
CA ALA A 495 2.97 0.51 27.13
C ALA A 495 2.12 0.11 28.35
N THR A 496 1.28 -0.91 28.20
CA THR A 496 0.43 -1.42 29.30
C THR A 496 1.28 -2.03 30.41
N LEU A 497 2.32 -2.78 30.06
CA LEU A 497 3.26 -3.36 31.03
C LEU A 497 4.10 -2.29 31.72
N GLU A 498 4.59 -1.30 30.97
CA GLU A 498 5.33 -0.16 31.51
C GLU A 498 4.48 0.63 32.51
N ASN A 499 3.19 0.86 32.21
CA ASN A 499 2.25 1.47 33.14
C ASN A 499 2.06 0.61 34.41
N ILE A 500 1.76 -0.69 34.27
CA ILE A 500 1.60 -1.58 35.43
C ILE A 500 2.85 -1.57 36.33
N LEU A 501 4.03 -1.67 35.74
CA LEU A 501 5.29 -1.63 36.48
C LEU A 501 5.50 -0.26 37.14
N ALA A 502 5.21 0.85 36.45
CA ALA A 502 5.33 2.19 37.02
C ALA A 502 4.47 2.37 38.30
N MET A 503 3.24 1.85 38.29
CA MET A 503 2.34 1.95 39.45
C MET A 503 2.77 1.07 40.63
N LYS A 504 3.59 0.03 40.38
CA LYS A 504 4.15 -0.85 41.42
C LYS A 504 5.52 -0.40 41.94
N THR A 505 6.23 0.42 41.17
CA THR A 505 7.57 0.92 41.50
C THR A 505 7.49 1.97 42.62
N LYS A 506 8.31 1.78 43.66
CA LYS A 506 8.44 2.75 44.78
C LYS A 506 9.47 3.84 44.51
N ASP A 507 10.47 3.56 43.68
CA ASP A 507 11.47 4.56 43.29
C ASP A 507 10.86 5.58 42.31
N ARG A 508 10.94 6.86 42.67
CA ARG A 508 10.29 7.93 41.89
C ARG A 508 10.94 8.12 40.52
N THR A 509 12.24 7.94 40.41
CA THR A 509 12.99 8.14 39.16
C THR A 509 12.64 7.05 38.15
N ASP A 510 12.65 5.80 38.60
CA ASP A 510 12.27 4.64 37.78
C ASP A 510 10.78 4.70 37.39
N GLN A 511 9.91 5.13 38.31
CA GLN A 511 8.50 5.34 38.04
C GLN A 511 8.28 6.38 36.92
N LEU A 512 8.91 7.55 37.00
CA LEU A 512 8.83 8.58 35.95
C LEU A 512 9.38 8.09 34.61
N SER A 513 10.48 7.33 34.65
CA SER A 513 11.08 6.71 33.46
C SER A 513 10.10 5.75 32.76
N LEU A 514 9.41 4.90 33.54
CA LEU A 514 8.44 3.95 33.02
C LEU A 514 7.18 4.65 32.48
N ILE A 515 6.69 5.70 33.15
CA ILE A 515 5.55 6.49 32.66
C ILE A 515 5.88 7.14 31.32
N SER A 516 7.04 7.79 31.21
CA SER A 516 7.48 8.42 29.97
C SER A 516 7.62 7.41 28.82
N LYS A 517 8.14 6.20 29.11
CA LYS A 517 8.21 5.12 28.12
C LYS A 517 6.82 4.64 27.71
N ALA A 518 5.90 4.48 28.66
CA ALA A 518 4.52 4.08 28.37
C ALA A 518 3.83 5.09 27.45
N GLU A 519 3.98 6.39 27.70
CA GLU A 519 3.46 7.45 26.83
C GLU A 519 4.02 7.34 25.41
N LYS A 520 5.36 7.24 25.28
CA LYS A 520 6.03 7.08 23.98
C LYS A 520 5.56 5.83 23.23
N SER A 521 5.40 4.72 23.93
CA SER A 521 4.90 3.46 23.36
C SER A 521 3.44 3.60 22.88
N TYR A 522 2.56 4.29 23.62
CA TYR A 522 1.20 4.58 23.17
C TYR A 522 1.15 5.54 21.97
N ASP A 523 2.04 6.54 21.91
CA ASP A 523 2.17 7.45 20.77
C ASP A 523 2.63 6.71 19.52
N THR A 524 3.60 5.80 19.69
CA THR A 524 4.10 4.95 18.61
C THR A 524 2.99 4.03 18.12
N ALA A 525 2.24 3.38 19.01
CA ALA A 525 1.06 2.59 18.63
C ALA A 525 0.02 3.42 17.85
N SER A 526 -0.24 4.66 18.27
CA SER A 526 -1.17 5.58 17.60
C SER A 526 -0.70 5.93 16.19
N SER A 527 0.60 6.22 16.02
CA SER A 527 1.22 6.46 14.71
C SER A 527 1.06 5.25 13.79
N HIS A 528 1.32 4.04 14.30
CA HIS A 528 1.11 2.80 13.54
C HIS A 528 -0.35 2.64 13.11
N LEU A 529 -1.31 2.89 14.01
CA LEU A 529 -2.74 2.79 13.71
C LEU A 529 -3.18 3.83 12.67
N ASN A 530 -2.67 5.05 12.72
CA ASN A 530 -3.02 6.11 11.79
C ASN A 530 -2.64 5.78 10.35
N GLN A 531 -1.56 5.01 10.15
CA GLN A 531 -1.10 4.56 8.84
C GLN A 531 -1.88 3.36 8.27
N ILE A 532 -2.71 2.70 9.09
CA ILE A 532 -3.53 1.57 8.67
C ILE A 532 -4.85 2.09 8.09
N HIS A 533 -5.31 1.51 6.99
CA HIS A 533 -6.61 1.86 6.38
C HIS A 533 -7.77 1.51 7.32
N LYS A 534 -8.94 2.13 7.11
CA LYS A 534 -10.12 1.92 7.98
C LYS A 534 -10.45 0.43 8.10
N SER A 535 -10.41 -0.08 9.33
CA SER A 535 -10.80 -1.44 9.72
C SER A 535 -11.44 -1.38 11.10
N THR A 536 -12.30 -2.33 11.42
CA THR A 536 -12.94 -2.42 12.74
C THR A 536 -11.89 -2.66 13.83
N THR A 537 -10.92 -3.53 13.55
CA THR A 537 -9.80 -3.82 14.46
C THR A 537 -8.91 -2.60 14.71
N LYS A 538 -8.70 -1.72 13.71
CA LYS A 538 -8.00 -0.44 13.93
C LYS A 538 -8.75 0.42 14.94
N ALA A 539 -10.06 0.62 14.74
CA ALA A 539 -10.87 1.42 15.65
C ALA A 539 -10.81 0.86 17.09
N GLU A 540 -10.82 -0.45 17.23
CA GLU A 540 -10.72 -1.10 18.53
C GLU A 540 -9.37 -0.88 19.23
N TYR A 541 -8.26 -0.97 18.51
CA TYR A 541 -6.96 -0.66 19.11
C TYR A 541 -6.79 0.83 19.39
N GLN A 542 -7.42 1.72 18.61
CA GLN A 542 -7.46 3.15 18.93
C GLN A 542 -8.23 3.39 20.24
N GLN A 543 -9.40 2.76 20.42
CA GLN A 543 -10.12 2.78 21.70
C GLN A 543 -9.23 2.28 22.84
N LYS A 544 -8.54 1.14 22.64
CA LYS A 544 -7.63 0.58 23.66
C LYS A 544 -6.51 1.56 24.05
N VAL A 545 -5.91 2.24 23.08
CA VAL A 545 -4.88 3.25 23.33
C VAL A 545 -5.44 4.38 24.18
N TYR A 546 -6.57 4.96 23.78
CA TYR A 546 -7.15 6.09 24.50
C TYR A 546 -7.62 5.72 25.91
N ILE A 547 -8.29 4.58 26.08
CA ILE A 547 -8.69 4.06 27.40
C ILE A 547 -7.46 3.89 28.30
N ASN A 548 -6.39 3.28 27.79
CA ASN A 548 -5.20 3.03 28.60
C ASN A 548 -4.39 4.31 28.89
N LYS A 549 -4.36 5.27 27.95
CA LYS A 549 -3.79 6.61 28.20
C LYS A 549 -4.58 7.38 29.24
N ALA A 550 -5.90 7.22 29.29
CA ALA A 550 -6.73 7.80 30.35
C ALA A 550 -6.37 7.22 31.72
N LEU A 551 -6.24 5.89 31.83
CA LEU A 551 -5.77 5.23 33.06
C LEU A 551 -4.39 5.74 33.49
N LEU A 552 -3.43 5.82 32.56
CA LEU A 552 -2.09 6.34 32.84
C LEU A 552 -2.15 7.79 33.37
N SER A 553 -2.96 8.65 32.74
CA SER A 553 -3.13 10.05 33.16
C SER A 553 -3.83 10.19 34.51
N LEU A 554 -4.60 9.18 34.94
CA LEU A 554 -5.22 9.14 36.27
C LEU A 554 -4.29 8.58 37.36
N GLY A 555 -3.05 8.21 36.99
CA GLY A 555 -2.12 7.53 37.87
C GLY A 555 -2.61 6.14 38.25
N CYS A 556 -3.20 5.41 37.29
CA CYS A 556 -3.78 4.08 37.50
C CYS A 556 -3.28 3.08 36.45
N SER A 557 -3.08 1.83 36.87
CA SER A 557 -2.79 0.73 35.96
C SER A 557 -4.05 -0.06 35.63
N LEU A 558 -3.99 -0.87 34.57
CA LEU A 558 -5.07 -1.79 34.22
C LEU A 558 -5.30 -2.86 35.31
N SER A 559 -4.28 -3.21 36.10
CA SER A 559 -4.35 -4.18 37.19
C SER A 559 -4.92 -3.62 38.49
N GLY A 560 -5.30 -2.34 38.53
CA GLY A 560 -5.89 -1.69 39.70
C GLY A 560 -4.88 -1.08 40.67
N ASP A 561 -3.58 -1.04 40.33
CA ASP A 561 -2.59 -0.31 41.10
C ASP A 561 -2.75 1.20 40.86
N MET A 562 -2.63 2.02 41.91
CA MET A 562 -2.86 3.47 41.84
C MET A 562 -1.81 4.28 42.58
N LEU A 563 -1.49 5.46 42.04
CA LEU A 563 -0.70 6.49 42.73
C LEU A 563 -1.50 7.15 43.87
N PRO A 564 -0.80 7.67 44.90
CA PRO A 564 -1.41 8.47 45.96
C PRO A 564 -2.23 9.64 45.40
N ASP A 565 -3.29 10.03 46.12
CA ASP A 565 -4.22 11.09 45.68
C ASP A 565 -3.54 12.46 45.51
N SER A 566 -2.43 12.71 46.20
CA SER A 566 -1.65 13.94 46.13
C SER A 566 -0.55 13.93 45.06
N ASP A 567 -0.51 12.94 44.16
CA ASP A 567 0.58 12.82 43.18
C ASP A 567 0.41 13.82 42.04
N THR A 568 1.47 14.57 41.75
CA THR A 568 1.50 15.60 40.69
C THR A 568 1.42 15.05 39.27
N LEU A 569 1.56 13.73 39.09
CA LEU A 569 1.42 13.08 37.79
C LEU A 569 -0.04 12.84 37.38
N ILE A 570 -0.98 13.03 38.30
CA ILE A 570 -2.41 12.89 38.01
C ILE A 570 -2.86 14.09 37.17
N ASN A 571 -3.45 13.82 36.01
CA ASN A 571 -4.00 14.81 35.09
C ASN A 571 -5.40 14.39 34.64
N ILE A 572 -6.40 14.90 35.36
CA ILE A 572 -7.82 14.58 35.16
C ILE A 572 -8.35 15.12 33.83
N GLU A 573 -7.94 16.32 33.41
CA GLU A 573 -8.38 16.91 32.14
C GLU A 573 -7.88 16.10 30.94
N LYS A 574 -6.60 15.74 30.93
CA LYS A 574 -6.01 14.87 29.89
C LYS A 574 -6.72 13.50 29.83
N ALA A 575 -7.11 12.94 30.99
CA ALA A 575 -7.88 11.70 31.04
C ALA A 575 -9.28 11.84 30.44
N LYS A 576 -9.99 12.96 30.72
CA LYS A 576 -11.29 13.27 30.11
C LYS A 576 -11.19 13.38 28.59
N GLU A 577 -10.15 14.06 28.08
CA GLU A 577 -9.91 14.18 26.64
C GLU A 577 -9.77 12.82 25.96
N TYR A 578 -8.99 11.91 26.56
CA TYR A 578 -8.83 10.56 26.00
C TYR A 578 -10.12 9.72 26.04
N LEU A 579 -10.92 9.83 27.11
CA LEU A 579 -12.22 9.15 27.14
C LEU A 579 -13.21 9.75 26.13
N LEU A 580 -13.15 11.06 25.90
CA LEU A 580 -13.92 11.72 24.84
C LEU A 580 -13.50 11.23 23.44
N GLU A 581 -12.20 11.05 23.17
CA GLU A 581 -11.73 10.46 21.91
C GLU A 581 -12.24 9.03 21.71
N THR A 582 -12.30 8.24 22.79
CA THR A 582 -12.91 6.90 22.77
C THR A 582 -14.38 6.98 22.36
N GLN A 583 -15.14 7.91 22.96
CA GLN A 583 -16.56 8.13 22.63
C GLN A 583 -16.76 8.61 21.19
N LYS A 584 -15.88 9.48 20.67
CA LYS A 584 -15.91 9.91 19.25
C LYS A 584 -15.78 8.72 18.30
N ILE A 585 -14.98 7.71 18.63
CA ILE A 585 -14.84 6.49 17.82
C ILE A 585 -16.16 5.68 17.84
N VAL A 586 -16.79 5.58 19.01
CA VAL A 586 -18.09 4.90 19.17
C VAL A 586 -19.17 5.58 18.33
N LEU A 587 -19.27 6.91 18.41
CA LEU A 587 -20.23 7.69 17.62
C LEU A 587 -20.02 7.59 16.11
N LYS A 588 -18.80 7.25 15.66
CA LYS A 588 -18.48 6.95 14.26
C LYS A 588 -18.88 5.53 13.81
N GLY A 589 -19.68 4.82 14.60
CA GLY A 589 -20.22 3.50 14.27
C GLY A 589 -19.30 2.33 14.63
N ASN A 590 -18.34 2.52 15.55
CA ASN A 590 -17.46 1.45 16.02
C ASN A 590 -17.73 1.22 17.52
N PRO A 591 -18.75 0.44 17.91
CA PRO A 591 -19.09 0.26 19.31
C PRO A 591 -17.96 -0.40 20.10
N LEU A 592 -17.94 -0.19 21.41
CA LEU A 592 -17.02 -0.91 22.29
C LEU A 592 -17.40 -2.39 22.29
N SER A 593 -16.43 -3.26 22.04
CA SER A 593 -16.60 -4.69 22.29
C SER A 593 -16.78 -4.95 23.78
N LYS A 594 -17.36 -6.10 24.17
CA LYS A 594 -17.55 -6.44 25.59
C LYS A 594 -16.24 -6.35 26.38
N PHE A 595 -15.14 -6.80 25.76
CA PHE A 595 -13.81 -6.74 26.34
C PHE A 595 -13.31 -5.29 26.52
N ARG A 596 -13.51 -4.41 25.52
CA ARG A 596 -13.12 -2.99 25.64
C ARG A 596 -14.02 -2.22 26.59
N ASN A 597 -15.30 -2.59 26.70
CA ASN A 597 -16.23 -1.96 27.62
C ASN A 597 -15.79 -2.13 29.08
N ILE A 598 -15.32 -3.32 29.47
CA ILE A 598 -14.76 -3.56 30.81
C ILE A 598 -13.59 -2.60 31.09
N GLN A 599 -12.65 -2.45 30.14
CA GLN A 599 -11.52 -1.55 30.31
C GLN A 599 -11.95 -0.07 30.40
N ASN A 600 -12.95 0.32 29.60
CA ASN A 600 -13.53 1.65 29.66
C ASN A 600 -14.20 1.93 31.02
N LEU A 601 -14.92 0.94 31.58
CA LEU A 601 -15.51 1.02 32.91
C LEU A 601 -14.44 1.19 34.00
N PHE A 602 -13.27 0.54 33.89
CA PHE A 602 -12.16 0.79 34.81
C PHE A 602 -11.67 2.24 34.75
N ALA A 603 -11.49 2.79 33.55
CA ALA A 603 -11.08 4.17 33.38
C ALA A 603 -12.13 5.17 33.93
N GLN A 604 -13.43 4.89 33.70
CA GLN A 604 -14.54 5.68 34.26
C GLN A 604 -14.62 5.58 35.78
N ALA A 605 -14.33 4.41 36.36
CA ALA A 605 -14.26 4.23 37.80
C ALA A 605 -13.13 5.07 38.42
N CYS A 606 -11.94 5.03 37.82
CA CYS A 606 -10.79 5.84 38.24
C CYS A 606 -11.08 7.34 38.12
N LEU A 607 -11.67 7.76 37.00
CA LEU A 607 -12.02 9.17 36.78
C LEU A 607 -13.03 9.65 37.82
N SER A 608 -14.08 8.86 38.08
CA SER A 608 -15.08 9.20 39.10
C SER A 608 -14.41 9.37 40.46
N TYR A 609 -13.58 8.40 40.88
CA TYR A 609 -12.85 8.48 42.14
C TYR A 609 -11.99 9.74 42.25
N ARG A 610 -11.21 10.07 41.20
CA ARG A 610 -10.36 11.27 41.20
C ARG A 610 -11.18 12.57 41.24
N LEU A 611 -12.28 12.65 40.50
CA LEU A 611 -13.20 13.80 40.56
C LEU A 611 -13.79 14.02 41.95
N GLY A 612 -14.05 12.95 42.70
CA GLY A 612 -14.51 13.06 44.09
C GLY A 612 -13.46 13.59 45.05
N ASN A 613 -12.17 13.40 44.75
CA ASN A 613 -11.09 13.97 45.56
C ASN A 613 -10.84 15.45 45.23
N ASP A 614 -11.04 15.85 43.98
CA ASP A 614 -10.97 17.25 43.55
C ASP A 614 -12.15 18.09 44.06
N ASP A 615 -13.33 17.47 44.18
CA ASP A 615 -14.54 18.11 44.70
C ASP A 615 -15.10 17.32 45.91
N PRO A 616 -14.65 17.68 47.14
CA PRO A 616 -15.09 17.01 48.37
C PRO A 616 -16.61 17.01 48.56
N SER A 617 -17.33 18.01 48.02
CA SER A 617 -18.79 18.09 48.13
C SER A 617 -19.51 16.95 47.40
N ARG A 618 -18.83 16.33 46.43
CA ARG A 618 -19.35 15.22 45.62
C ARG A 618 -18.64 13.90 45.89
N GLN A 619 -17.72 13.84 46.85
CA GLN A 619 -16.84 12.70 47.08
C GLN A 619 -17.60 11.39 47.30
N ALA A 620 -18.62 11.39 48.16
CA ALA A 620 -19.41 10.20 48.47
C ALA A 620 -20.16 9.65 47.24
N ASP A 621 -20.72 10.53 46.41
CA ASP A 621 -21.45 10.15 45.20
C ASP A 621 -20.49 9.65 44.11
N GLN A 622 -19.36 10.32 43.93
CA GLN A 622 -18.35 9.92 42.97
C GLN A 622 -17.68 8.59 43.34
N LEU A 623 -17.43 8.35 44.63
CA LEU A 623 -16.94 7.06 45.11
C LEU A 623 -17.98 5.95 44.90
N ARG A 624 -19.27 6.26 45.06
CA ARG A 624 -20.36 5.34 44.73
C ARG A 624 -20.37 4.98 43.25
N HIS A 625 -20.21 5.96 42.36
CA HIS A 625 -20.08 5.71 40.93
C HIS A 625 -18.86 4.85 40.61
N ALA A 626 -17.70 5.11 41.22
CA ALA A 626 -16.49 4.31 41.01
C ALA A 626 -16.70 2.83 41.38
N VAL A 627 -17.35 2.55 42.52
CA VAL A 627 -17.71 1.19 42.91
C VAL A 627 -18.72 0.57 41.93
N ASN A 628 -19.73 1.32 41.50
CA ASN A 628 -20.75 0.82 40.57
C ASN A 628 -20.15 0.43 39.22
N TYR A 629 -19.29 1.28 38.63
CA TYR A 629 -18.59 0.95 37.39
C TYR A 629 -17.71 -0.29 37.53
N SER A 630 -17.03 -0.44 38.67
CA SER A 630 -16.17 -1.60 38.94
C SER A 630 -16.99 -2.90 39.08
N ARG A 631 -18.16 -2.86 39.72
CA ARG A 631 -19.09 -3.99 39.81
C ARG A 631 -19.74 -4.34 38.48
N GLU A 632 -20.06 -3.34 37.67
CA GLU A 632 -20.55 -3.55 36.30
C GLU A 632 -19.49 -4.27 35.46
N ALA A 633 -18.23 -3.82 35.55
CA ALA A 633 -17.10 -4.47 34.88
C ALA A 633 -16.89 -5.92 35.35
N GLU A 634 -17.00 -6.19 36.65
CA GLU A 634 -16.93 -7.53 37.22
C GLU A 634 -18.05 -8.44 36.70
N SER A 635 -19.29 -7.94 36.68
CA SER A 635 -20.45 -8.68 36.19
C SER A 635 -20.30 -9.03 34.71
N LEU A 636 -19.87 -8.05 33.89
CA LEU A 636 -19.60 -8.25 32.47
C LEU A 636 -18.45 -9.24 32.24
N ALA A 637 -17.39 -9.18 33.05
CA ALA A 637 -16.27 -10.12 32.99
C ALA A 637 -16.70 -11.55 33.37
N LYS A 638 -17.54 -11.72 34.40
CA LYS A 638 -18.12 -13.02 34.79
C LYS A 638 -18.99 -13.60 33.68
N MET A 639 -19.89 -12.80 33.12
CA MET A 639 -20.78 -13.21 32.02
C MET A 639 -20.00 -13.66 30.77
N CYS A 640 -18.86 -13.04 30.49
CA CYS A 640 -18.01 -13.43 29.35
C CYS A 640 -16.91 -14.44 29.71
N GLU A 641 -16.81 -14.84 30.98
CA GLU A 641 -15.72 -15.67 31.53
C GLU A 641 -14.31 -15.11 31.24
N PHE A 642 -14.15 -13.79 31.29
CA PHE A 642 -12.85 -13.14 31.12
C PHE A 642 -12.10 -13.11 32.45
N VAL A 643 -11.30 -14.15 32.72
CA VAL A 643 -10.68 -14.41 34.02
C VAL A 643 -9.76 -13.25 34.46
N GLU A 644 -8.84 -12.81 33.60
CA GLU A 644 -7.93 -11.68 33.89
C GLU A 644 -8.69 -10.40 34.24
N MET A 645 -9.73 -10.06 33.45
CA MET A 645 -10.52 -8.84 33.65
C MET A 645 -11.35 -8.92 34.93
N ARG A 646 -11.84 -10.10 35.30
CA ARG A 646 -12.53 -10.31 36.57
C ARG A 646 -11.62 -10.04 37.75
N THR A 647 -10.39 -10.57 37.74
CA THR A 647 -9.40 -10.31 38.80
C THR A 647 -9.09 -8.82 38.94
N TYR A 648 -8.97 -8.11 37.82
CA TYR A 648 -8.77 -6.66 37.85
C TYR A 648 -9.97 -5.93 38.44
N ALA A 649 -11.19 -6.29 38.04
CA ALA A 649 -12.41 -5.69 38.58
C ALA A 649 -12.53 -5.90 40.10
N GLU A 650 -12.26 -7.11 40.59
CA GLU A 650 -12.23 -7.43 42.03
C GLU A 650 -11.19 -6.56 42.78
N THR A 651 -10.04 -6.29 42.16
CA THR A 651 -9.01 -5.40 42.72
C THR A 651 -9.49 -3.95 42.82
N PHE A 652 -10.13 -3.42 41.78
CA PHE A 652 -10.73 -2.08 41.79
C PHE A 652 -11.83 -1.96 42.85
N ILE A 653 -12.74 -2.95 42.95
CA ILE A 653 -13.81 -2.97 43.95
C ILE A 653 -13.21 -2.89 45.35
N LYS A 654 -12.24 -3.77 45.66
CA LYS A 654 -11.57 -3.79 46.96
C LYS A 654 -10.91 -2.45 47.29
N PHE A 655 -10.24 -1.83 46.31
CA PHE A 655 -9.63 -0.52 46.50
C PHE A 655 -10.66 0.54 46.85
N PHE A 656 -11.71 0.73 46.03
CA PHE A 656 -12.69 1.79 46.25
C PHE A 656 -13.56 1.56 47.50
N GLU A 657 -13.90 0.31 47.82
CA GLU A 657 -14.64 0.00 49.05
C GLU A 657 -13.83 0.31 50.31
N SER A 658 -12.50 0.10 50.28
CA SER A 658 -11.62 0.48 51.40
C SER A 658 -11.61 1.99 51.67
N LYS A 659 -11.97 2.81 50.68
CA LYS A 659 -12.06 4.27 50.79
C LYS A 659 -13.38 4.76 51.36
N LYS A 660 -14.43 3.92 51.44
CA LYS A 660 -15.72 4.28 52.07
C LYS A 660 -15.69 4.27 53.60
N VAL A 661 -14.69 3.59 54.18
CA VAL A 661 -14.58 3.34 55.63
C VAL A 661 -13.78 4.45 56.34
N LYS A 662 -13.38 5.49 55.61
CA LYS A 662 -12.81 6.73 56.13
C LYS A 662 -13.77 7.87 55.85
#